data_AF-A0A8T1STV6-F1
#
_entry.id   AF-A0A8T1STV6-F1
#
_cell.length_a   1.000
_cell.length_b   1.000
_cell.length_c   1.000
_cell.angle_alpha   90.00
_cell.angle_beta   90.00
_cell.angle_gamma   90.00
#
_symmetry.space_group_name_H-M   'P 1'
#
loop_
_entity.id
_entity.type
_entity.pdbx_description
1 polymer ?
#
loop_
_entity_poly.entity_id
_entity_poly.type
_entity_poly.pdbx_seq_one_letter_code
_entity_poly.pdbx_strand_id
1 'polypeptide(L)'
;MTTLHVLGYIVGANIETYLLEKSRAVRQAKDERTFHIFYQLLSGAGEHLKSDLLLEGFNNYRFLSNGYIPIPGQQDKDNFQETMEAMHIMGFSHEEILSMLKVVSSVLQFGNISFKKERNTDQASMPENTVAQKLCHLLGMNVMEFTRAILTPRIKVGRDYVQKAQTKEQADFAVEALAKATYERLFRWLVHRINKALDRTKRQGASFIGILDIAGFEIFELNSFEQLCINYTNEKLQQLFNHTMFILEQEEYQREGIEWNFIDFGLDLQPCIDLIERPANPPGVLALLDEECWFPKATDKTFVEKLVQEQGTHSKFQKPRQLKDKADFCIIHYAGKVDYKADEWLMKNMDPLNDNVATLLHQSSDKFVAELWKDVDRIVGLDQVTGMTETAFGSAYKTKKGMFRTVGQLYKESLTKLMATLRNTNPNFVRCIIPNHEKRAGKLDPHLVLDQLRCNGVLEGIRICRQGFPNRIVFQEFRQRYEILTPNAIPKGFMDGKQACERMIRALELDPNLYRIGQSKIFFRAGVLAHLEEERDLKITDIIIFFQAVCRGYLARKAFAKKQQQLSALKVLQRNCAAYLKLRHWQWWRVFTKVKPLLQVTRQEEELQAKDEELLKVKEKQTKVEAEEEEEERNQVLQNEKKKMQTHIQDLEEQLDEEEGARQKLQLEKVTAEAKIKKMEEEILLLEDQNSKFLKEKKLTEDRIAECTSQLAEEEEKAKNLAKLKNKQEMMITDLEERLKKEEKTRQELEKAKRKLDGETTDLQDQIAELQAQIEELKIQLAKKEEELQAALARGDEEAVQKNNALKLIRELQAQIAELQEDLESEKASRNKAEKQKRDLSEELEALKTELEDTLDTTAAQQELRTKREQEVAELKKAIEEETKNHEAQIQEIRQRHATALEELSEQLEQAKRFKANLEKNKQGLETDNKELACEVKVLQQVKAESEHKRKKLDAQVQELHAKKMLQVWSLSFKIHRSFFRRKPARN
;
A
#
# COMPACT_ATOMS: atom_id res chain seq x y z
N MET A 1 4.35 11.67 -13.35
CA MET A 1 4.69 10.46 -14.14
C MET A 1 4.14 10.61 -15.55
N THR A 2 4.97 10.41 -16.58
CA THR A 2 4.59 10.48 -17.99
C THR A 2 4.65 9.09 -18.59
N THR A 3 3.54 8.64 -19.16
CA THR A 3 3.36 7.28 -19.70
C THR A 3 3.74 7.24 -21.18
N LEU A 4 4.56 6.25 -21.56
CA LEU A 4 5.12 6.10 -22.91
C LEU A 4 4.56 4.87 -23.63
N HIS A 5 4.26 5.03 -24.92
CA HIS A 5 3.98 3.92 -25.82
C HIS A 5 5.24 3.07 -26.06
N VAL A 6 5.05 1.83 -26.49
CA VAL A 6 6.13 0.92 -26.94
C VAL A 6 7.00 1.54 -28.05
N LEU A 7 6.48 2.54 -28.77
CA LEU A 7 7.19 3.27 -29.84
C LEU A 7 7.91 4.54 -29.33
N GLY A 8 7.84 4.86 -28.04
CA GLY A 8 8.49 6.02 -27.42
C GLY A 8 7.67 7.31 -27.39
N TYR A 9 6.43 7.33 -27.90
CA TYR A 9 5.56 8.52 -27.85
C TYR A 9 4.83 8.64 -26.51
N ILE A 10 4.56 9.87 -26.07
CA ILE A 10 3.76 10.13 -24.86
C ILE A 10 2.30 9.77 -25.13
N VAL A 11 1.70 8.98 -24.23
CA VAL A 11 0.29 8.54 -24.32
C VAL A 11 -0.58 9.02 -23.16
N GLY A 12 0.04 9.41 -22.05
CA GLY A 12 -0.67 9.94 -20.89
C GLY A 12 0.27 10.50 -19.84
N ALA A 13 -0.30 11.12 -18.82
CA ALA A 13 0.44 11.60 -17.66
C ALA A 13 -0.43 11.53 -16.39
N ASN A 14 0.22 11.29 -15.25
CA ASN A 14 -0.37 11.27 -13.93
C ASN A 14 0.47 12.14 -12.98
N ILE A 15 -0.19 13.01 -12.22
CA ILE A 15 0.42 13.95 -11.28
C ILE A 15 0.02 13.54 -9.86
N GLU A 16 1.03 13.31 -9.01
CA GLU A 16 0.84 13.09 -7.57
C GLU A 16 1.35 14.31 -6.82
N THR A 17 0.58 14.75 -5.82
CA THR A 17 0.92 15.90 -4.97
C THR A 17 1.17 15.45 -3.54
N TYR A 18 2.31 15.81 -2.97
CA TYR A 18 2.73 15.33 -1.65
C TYR A 18 2.41 16.30 -0.51
N LEU A 19 2.70 17.59 -0.67
CA LEU A 19 2.42 18.61 0.34
C LEU A 19 1.95 19.89 -0.33
N LEU A 20 0.90 20.48 0.23
CA LEU A 20 0.47 21.84 -0.06
C LEU A 20 0.66 22.66 1.22
N GLU A 21 1.45 23.74 1.14
CA GLU A 21 1.65 24.67 2.26
C GLU A 21 0.40 25.54 2.48
N LYS A 22 -0.68 24.91 2.94
CA LYS A 22 -2.01 25.54 3.06
C LYS A 22 -2.05 26.71 4.04
N SER A 23 -1.13 26.76 5.01
CA SER A 23 -0.99 27.90 5.94
C SER A 23 -0.73 29.22 5.20
N ARG A 24 -0.05 29.18 4.04
CA ARG A 24 0.21 30.33 3.16
C ARG A 24 -1.07 30.97 2.59
N ALA A 25 -2.20 30.25 2.58
CA ALA A 25 -3.49 30.80 2.17
C ALA A 25 -4.06 31.82 3.18
N VAL A 26 -3.64 31.74 4.45
CA VAL A 26 -4.20 32.54 5.55
C VAL A 26 -3.18 33.55 6.07
N ARG A 27 -1.93 33.14 6.24
CA ARG A 27 -0.85 33.97 6.81
C ARG A 27 0.39 33.88 5.94
N GLN A 28 1.15 34.96 5.83
CA GLN A 28 2.37 35.03 5.03
C GLN A 28 3.48 35.72 5.83
N ALA A 29 4.74 35.33 5.59
CA ALA A 29 5.86 36.06 6.17
C ALA A 29 5.99 37.44 5.53
N LYS A 30 6.84 38.30 6.12
CA LYS A 30 7.12 39.63 5.57
C LYS A 30 7.68 39.50 4.15
N ASP A 31 7.19 40.34 3.25
CA ASP A 31 7.58 40.39 1.83
C ASP A 31 7.21 39.12 1.00
N GLU A 32 6.41 38.20 1.57
CA GLU A 32 5.86 37.05 0.84
C GLU A 32 4.44 37.29 0.31
N ARG A 33 4.12 36.60 -0.79
CA ARG A 33 2.76 36.54 -1.36
C ARG A 33 2.05 35.26 -0.95
N THR A 34 0.73 35.31 -1.04
CA THR A 34 -0.16 34.13 -1.02
C THR A 34 -0.07 33.39 -2.36
N PHE A 35 -0.83 32.30 -2.53
CA PHE A 35 -0.99 31.64 -3.83
C PHE A 35 -1.39 32.62 -4.95
N HIS A 36 -0.79 32.47 -6.14
CA HIS A 36 -0.91 33.43 -7.24
C HIS A 36 -2.36 33.67 -7.71
N ILE A 37 -3.19 32.63 -7.69
CA ILE A 37 -4.58 32.68 -8.18
C ILE A 37 -5.42 33.77 -7.48
N PHE A 38 -5.14 34.09 -6.22
CA PHE A 38 -5.86 35.14 -5.49
C PHE A 38 -5.60 36.52 -6.11
N TYR A 39 -4.36 36.84 -6.44
CA TYR A 39 -4.00 38.13 -7.05
C TYR A 39 -4.44 38.20 -8.51
N GLN A 40 -4.27 37.09 -9.24
CA GLN A 40 -4.73 36.95 -10.62
C GLN A 40 -6.24 37.18 -10.70
N LEU A 41 -7.03 36.60 -9.79
CA LEU A 41 -8.48 36.79 -9.75
C LEU A 41 -8.86 38.24 -9.47
N LEU A 42 -8.27 38.88 -8.46
CA LEU A 42 -8.59 40.27 -8.09
C LEU A 42 -8.18 41.29 -9.17
N SER A 43 -7.06 41.04 -9.86
CA SER A 43 -6.56 41.91 -10.93
C SER A 43 -7.21 41.63 -12.28
N GLY A 44 -7.45 40.35 -12.60
CA GLY A 44 -7.83 39.87 -13.93
C GLY A 44 -9.33 39.66 -14.12
N ALA A 45 -10.13 39.56 -13.05
CA ALA A 45 -11.58 39.47 -13.18
C ALA A 45 -12.16 40.74 -13.82
N GLY A 46 -12.93 40.56 -14.89
CA GLY A 46 -13.74 41.63 -15.48
C GLY A 46 -14.85 42.10 -14.53
N GLU A 47 -15.50 43.23 -14.83
CA GLU A 47 -16.51 43.84 -13.95
C GLU A 47 -17.67 42.91 -13.61
N HIS A 48 -18.18 42.15 -14.60
CA HIS A 48 -19.24 41.17 -14.39
C HIS A 48 -18.83 40.08 -13.40
N LEU A 49 -17.64 39.49 -13.62
CA LEU A 49 -17.11 38.42 -12.77
C LEU A 49 -16.79 38.93 -11.34
N LYS A 50 -16.35 40.18 -11.20
CA LYS A 50 -16.16 40.82 -9.89
C LYS A 50 -17.46 40.93 -9.10
N SER A 51 -18.55 41.30 -9.77
CA SER A 51 -19.87 41.36 -9.14
C SER A 51 -20.35 39.96 -8.73
N ASP A 52 -20.27 38.98 -9.63
CA ASP A 52 -20.75 37.61 -9.38
C ASP A 52 -19.99 36.91 -8.26
N LEU A 53 -18.68 37.16 -8.17
CA LEU A 53 -17.80 36.56 -7.16
C LEU A 53 -17.68 37.42 -5.90
N LEU A 54 -18.36 38.57 -5.82
CA LEU A 54 -18.33 39.48 -4.68
C LEU A 54 -16.90 39.93 -4.32
N LEU A 55 -16.11 40.27 -5.35
CA LEU A 55 -14.71 40.66 -5.19
C LEU A 55 -14.56 42.13 -4.77
N GLU A 56 -13.63 42.37 -3.86
CA GLU A 56 -13.28 43.69 -3.32
C GLU A 56 -11.84 44.07 -3.67
N GLY A 57 -11.37 45.22 -3.20
CA GLY A 57 -9.96 45.63 -3.40
C GLY A 57 -8.98 44.76 -2.62
N PHE A 58 -7.71 44.71 -3.05
CA PHE A 58 -6.66 43.90 -2.40
C PHE A 58 -6.55 44.12 -0.88
N ASN A 59 -6.64 45.37 -0.43
CA ASN A 59 -6.47 45.73 0.98
C ASN A 59 -7.70 45.42 1.85
N ASN A 60 -8.81 44.98 1.25
CA ASN A 60 -10.03 44.62 1.98
C ASN A 60 -10.02 43.17 2.46
N TYR A 61 -9.00 42.38 2.11
CA TYR A 61 -8.90 40.97 2.47
C TYR A 61 -7.84 40.72 3.54
N ARG A 62 -8.26 40.29 4.73
CA ARG A 62 -7.34 40.04 5.86
C ARG A 62 -6.29 38.97 5.58
N PHE A 63 -6.65 37.95 4.78
CA PHE A 63 -5.72 36.87 4.40
C PHE A 63 -4.63 37.31 3.41
N LEU A 64 -4.74 38.51 2.83
CA LEU A 64 -3.66 39.14 2.07
C LEU A 64 -2.83 40.02 3.01
N SER A 65 -2.05 39.38 3.91
CA SER A 65 -1.40 40.06 5.06
C SER A 65 -0.51 41.23 4.66
N ASN A 66 0.13 41.15 3.49
CA ASN A 66 1.03 42.18 2.96
C ASN A 66 0.39 43.04 1.85
N GLY A 67 -0.93 42.93 1.63
CA GLY A 67 -1.63 43.62 0.54
C GLY A 67 -1.15 43.16 -0.85
N TYR A 68 -1.12 44.09 -1.82
CA TYR A 68 -0.64 43.81 -3.17
C TYR A 68 0.89 43.91 -3.28
N ILE A 69 1.55 42.78 -3.49
CA ILE A 69 2.98 42.72 -3.82
C ILE A 69 3.14 42.37 -5.31
N PRO A 70 3.73 43.21 -6.16
CA PRO A 70 3.96 42.89 -7.57
C PRO A 70 5.12 41.88 -7.74
N ILE A 71 5.02 41.01 -8.74
CA ILE A 71 6.12 40.12 -9.15
C ILE A 71 6.92 40.81 -10.27
N PRO A 72 8.24 40.97 -10.14
CA PRO A 72 9.06 41.57 -11.19
C PRO A 72 8.94 40.81 -12.52
N GLY A 73 8.60 41.53 -13.59
CA GLY A 73 8.52 40.98 -14.95
C GLY A 73 7.25 40.16 -15.26
N GLN A 74 6.27 40.09 -14.36
CA GLN A 74 4.99 39.41 -14.59
C GLN A 74 3.81 40.33 -14.25
N GLN A 75 2.73 40.24 -15.03
CA GLN A 75 1.48 40.95 -14.76
C GLN A 75 0.41 39.96 -14.33
N ASP A 76 -0.17 40.15 -13.14
CA ASP A 76 -1.20 39.26 -12.58
C ASP A 76 -2.46 39.20 -13.46
N LYS A 77 -2.77 40.29 -14.19
CA LYS A 77 -3.88 40.36 -15.13
C LYS A 77 -3.68 39.43 -16.34
N ASP A 78 -2.49 39.45 -16.95
CA ASP A 78 -2.18 38.63 -18.12
C ASP A 78 -2.09 37.15 -17.72
N ASN A 79 -1.45 36.88 -16.58
CA ASN A 79 -1.38 35.54 -16.00
C ASN A 79 -2.76 34.93 -15.70
N PHE A 80 -3.75 35.76 -15.32
CA PHE A 80 -5.13 35.28 -15.15
C PHE A 80 -5.73 34.79 -16.48
N GLN A 81 -5.55 35.56 -17.55
CA GLN A 81 -6.04 35.19 -18.88
C GLN A 81 -5.38 33.90 -19.38
N GLU A 82 -4.06 33.77 -19.20
CA GLU A 82 -3.32 32.54 -19.53
C GLU A 82 -3.84 31.34 -18.73
N THR A 83 -4.10 31.53 -17.43
CA THR A 83 -4.63 30.46 -16.57
C THR A 83 -6.03 30.03 -17.01
N MET A 84 -6.90 30.97 -17.39
CA MET A 84 -8.24 30.66 -17.90
C MET A 84 -8.19 29.94 -19.26
N GLU A 85 -7.30 30.36 -20.16
CA GLU A 85 -7.07 29.67 -21.44
C GLU A 85 -6.55 28.24 -21.23
N ALA A 86 -5.61 28.06 -20.31
CA ALA A 86 -5.10 26.73 -19.95
C ALA A 86 -6.21 25.81 -19.41
N MET A 87 -7.12 26.33 -18.58
CA MET A 87 -8.29 25.56 -18.12
C MET A 87 -9.20 25.14 -19.29
N HIS A 88 -9.44 26.03 -20.26
CA HIS A 88 -10.23 25.67 -21.45
C HIS A 88 -9.54 24.61 -22.32
N ILE A 89 -8.22 24.72 -22.53
CA ILE A 89 -7.43 23.71 -23.27
C ILE A 89 -7.51 22.33 -22.59
N MET A 90 -7.48 22.31 -21.26
CA MET A 90 -7.62 21.09 -20.45
C MET A 90 -9.05 20.52 -20.43
N GLY A 91 -10.01 21.18 -21.09
CA GLY A 91 -11.38 20.71 -21.22
C GLY A 91 -12.24 20.95 -19.97
N PHE A 92 -11.95 22.01 -19.20
CA PHE A 92 -12.86 22.48 -18.17
C PHE A 92 -14.00 23.27 -18.80
N SER A 93 -15.23 22.94 -18.40
CA SER A 93 -16.42 23.69 -18.78
C SER A 93 -16.46 25.06 -18.12
N HIS A 94 -17.19 26.00 -18.72
CA HIS A 94 -17.34 27.34 -18.16
C HIS A 94 -17.97 27.32 -16.76
N GLU A 95 -18.92 26.42 -16.52
CA GLU A 95 -19.55 26.23 -15.20
C GLU A 95 -18.56 25.69 -14.16
N GLU A 96 -17.73 24.70 -14.52
CA GLU A 96 -16.67 24.19 -13.62
C GLU A 96 -15.70 25.31 -13.22
N ILE A 97 -15.25 26.13 -14.19
CA ILE A 97 -14.32 27.24 -13.93
C ILE A 97 -14.98 28.27 -12.99
N LEU A 98 -16.22 28.68 -13.26
CA LEU A 98 -16.94 29.62 -12.41
C LEU A 98 -17.07 29.09 -10.97
N SER A 99 -17.45 27.83 -10.80
CA SER A 99 -17.58 27.19 -9.49
C SER A 99 -16.26 27.12 -8.74
N MET A 100 -15.15 26.82 -9.43
CA MET A 100 -13.82 26.90 -8.83
C MET A 100 -13.48 28.32 -8.36
N LEU A 101 -13.76 29.33 -9.19
CA LEU A 101 -13.49 30.73 -8.84
C LEU A 101 -14.36 31.22 -7.68
N LYS A 102 -15.61 30.73 -7.54
CA LYS A 102 -16.45 30.96 -6.36
C LYS A 102 -15.80 30.43 -5.09
N VAL A 103 -15.24 29.23 -5.14
CA VAL A 103 -14.51 28.63 -4.01
C VAL A 103 -13.22 29.41 -3.70
N VAL A 104 -12.50 29.90 -4.71
CA VAL A 104 -11.32 30.78 -4.49
C VAL A 104 -11.74 32.10 -3.83
N SER A 105 -12.83 32.72 -4.29
CA SER A 105 -13.37 33.95 -3.68
C SER A 105 -13.84 33.70 -2.24
N SER A 106 -14.51 32.58 -1.97
CA SER A 106 -14.98 32.25 -0.62
C SER A 106 -13.82 32.08 0.37
N VAL A 107 -12.67 31.53 -0.07
CA VAL A 107 -11.44 31.46 0.74
C VAL A 107 -10.99 32.85 1.19
N LEU A 108 -11.05 33.87 0.32
CA LEU A 108 -10.74 35.25 0.70
C LEU A 108 -11.79 35.84 1.66
N GLN A 109 -13.07 35.56 1.44
CA GLN A 109 -14.17 36.05 2.27
C GLN A 109 -14.17 35.46 3.68
N PHE A 110 -13.70 34.22 3.87
CA PHE A 110 -13.53 33.63 5.20
C PHE A 110 -12.67 34.53 6.11
N GLY A 111 -11.59 35.12 5.58
CA GLY A 111 -10.69 35.98 6.36
C GLY A 111 -11.32 37.30 6.82
N ASN A 112 -12.40 37.72 6.17
CA ASN A 112 -13.08 38.97 6.49
C ASN A 112 -14.15 38.80 7.57
N ILE A 113 -14.46 37.57 7.99
CA ILE A 113 -15.34 37.33 9.13
C ILE A 113 -14.63 37.80 10.39
N SER A 114 -15.31 38.62 11.19
CA SER A 114 -14.78 39.14 12.45
C SER A 114 -15.66 38.76 13.62
N PHE A 115 -15.02 38.25 14.68
CA PHE A 115 -15.67 37.90 15.93
C PHE A 115 -15.30 38.92 17.01
N LYS A 116 -16.27 39.28 17.84
CA LYS A 116 -16.05 40.07 19.06
C LYS A 116 -16.36 39.23 20.29
N LYS A 117 -15.49 39.36 21.29
CA LYS A 117 -15.75 38.83 22.62
C LYS A 117 -16.93 39.60 23.23
N GLU A 118 -17.93 38.88 23.70
CA GLU A 118 -19.08 39.47 24.38
C GLU A 118 -18.67 40.05 25.74
N ARG A 119 -19.33 41.12 26.21
CA ARG A 119 -18.88 41.87 27.40
C ARG A 119 -19.09 41.11 28.71
N ASN A 120 -20.09 40.23 28.78
CA ASN A 120 -20.55 39.58 30.00
C ASN A 120 -20.28 38.06 30.04
N THR A 121 -19.84 37.50 28.92
CA THR A 121 -19.59 36.07 28.71
C THR A 121 -18.30 35.93 27.91
N ASP A 122 -17.51 34.88 28.12
CA ASP A 122 -16.29 34.62 27.30
C ASP A 122 -16.62 34.09 25.89
N GLN A 123 -17.85 34.32 25.42
CA GLN A 123 -18.38 33.79 24.17
C GLN A 123 -18.07 34.72 22.98
N ALA A 124 -17.88 34.11 21.82
CA ALA A 124 -17.80 34.81 20.55
C ALA A 124 -19.18 35.28 20.09
N SER A 125 -19.24 36.51 19.58
CA SER A 125 -20.38 37.05 18.84
C SER A 125 -19.92 37.52 17.47
N MET A 126 -20.80 37.41 16.46
CA MET A 126 -20.58 37.95 15.11
C MET A 126 -21.40 39.25 14.98
N PRO A 127 -20.77 40.44 15.04
CA PRO A 127 -21.51 41.71 15.05
C PRO A 127 -22.07 42.09 13.68
N GLU A 128 -21.37 41.70 12.61
CA GLU A 128 -21.72 42.00 11.22
C GLU A 128 -21.89 40.70 10.44
N ASN A 129 -23.12 40.41 10.02
CA ASN A 129 -23.44 39.20 9.26
C ASN A 129 -23.26 39.37 7.74
N THR A 130 -22.88 40.55 7.26
CA THR A 130 -22.77 40.86 5.83
C THR A 130 -21.73 39.97 5.14
N VAL A 131 -20.56 39.78 5.75
CA VAL A 131 -19.50 38.91 5.21
C VAL A 131 -19.92 37.45 5.25
N ALA A 132 -20.54 36.99 6.33
CA ALA A 132 -21.09 35.64 6.42
C ALA A 132 -22.18 35.38 5.38
N GLN A 133 -23.03 36.38 5.08
CA GLN A 133 -24.03 36.30 4.01
C GLN A 133 -23.37 36.16 2.63
N LYS A 134 -22.35 36.98 2.33
CA LYS A 134 -21.58 36.87 1.07
C LYS A 134 -20.96 35.48 0.93
N LEU A 135 -20.31 35.00 1.98
CA LEU A 135 -19.69 33.68 2.03
C LEU A 135 -20.70 32.54 1.78
N CYS A 136 -21.80 32.54 2.56
CA CYS A 136 -22.83 31.52 2.42
C CYS A 136 -23.53 31.55 1.06
N HIS A 137 -23.66 32.74 0.45
CA HIS A 137 -24.16 32.86 -0.93
C HIS A 137 -23.22 32.19 -1.94
N LEU A 138 -21.91 32.43 -1.85
CA LEU A 138 -20.92 31.82 -2.74
C LEU A 138 -20.84 30.30 -2.59
N LEU A 139 -20.98 29.80 -1.35
CA LEU A 139 -20.85 28.38 -1.03
C LEU A 139 -22.17 27.61 -1.01
N GLY A 140 -23.32 28.26 -1.25
CA GLY A 140 -24.64 27.62 -1.26
C GLY A 140 -25.10 27.10 0.11
N MET A 141 -24.79 27.82 1.19
CA MET A 141 -25.07 27.42 2.58
C MET A 141 -26.12 28.31 3.24
N ASN A 142 -26.78 27.80 4.29
CA ASN A 142 -27.66 28.61 5.13
C ASN A 142 -26.86 29.46 6.14
N VAL A 143 -27.07 30.78 6.14
CA VAL A 143 -26.36 31.73 7.01
C VAL A 143 -26.60 31.47 8.50
N MET A 144 -27.83 31.14 8.89
CA MET A 144 -28.18 30.90 10.29
C MET A 144 -27.53 29.62 10.81
N GLU A 145 -27.51 28.56 9.99
CA GLU A 145 -26.88 27.30 10.34
C GLU A 145 -25.36 27.43 10.39
N PHE A 146 -24.76 28.14 9.43
CA PHE A 146 -23.32 28.44 9.44
C PHE A 146 -22.92 29.23 10.70
N THR A 147 -23.67 30.29 11.02
CA THR A 147 -23.39 31.13 12.21
C THR A 147 -23.51 30.30 13.49
N ARG A 148 -24.56 29.46 13.61
CA ARG A 148 -24.73 28.56 14.74
C ARG A 148 -23.61 27.52 14.82
N ALA A 149 -23.20 26.94 13.69
CA ALA A 149 -22.16 25.93 13.65
C ALA A 149 -20.78 26.49 14.05
N ILE A 150 -20.49 27.75 13.74
CA ILE A 150 -19.23 28.41 14.13
C ILE A 150 -19.26 28.90 15.59
N LEU A 151 -20.32 29.57 16.03
CA LEU A 151 -20.38 30.17 17.37
C LEU A 151 -20.80 29.17 18.46
N THR A 152 -21.73 28.27 18.15
CA THR A 152 -22.32 27.31 19.08
C THR A 152 -22.46 25.92 18.43
N PRO A 153 -21.35 25.29 18.00
CA PRO A 153 -21.38 23.97 17.41
C PRO A 153 -22.06 22.95 18.33
N ARG A 154 -22.78 22.02 17.71
CA ARG A 154 -23.33 20.85 18.39
C ARG A 154 -22.26 19.77 18.42
N ILE A 155 -21.65 19.58 19.58
CA ILE A 155 -20.49 18.73 19.82
C ILE A 155 -20.98 17.41 20.40
N LYS A 156 -20.48 16.28 19.90
CA LYS A 156 -20.78 14.99 20.48
C LYS A 156 -19.79 14.69 21.60
N VAL A 157 -20.30 14.57 22.82
CA VAL A 157 -19.49 14.22 24.00
C VAL A 157 -19.96 12.84 24.47
N GLY A 158 -19.17 11.81 24.20
CA GLY A 158 -19.54 10.42 24.46
C GLY A 158 -20.75 9.98 23.60
N ARG A 159 -21.89 9.70 24.24
CA ARG A 159 -23.14 9.30 23.57
C ARG A 159 -24.10 10.47 23.32
N ASP A 160 -23.91 11.60 24.00
CA ASP A 160 -24.83 12.73 23.98
C ASP A 160 -24.30 13.87 23.11
N TYR A 161 -25.22 14.75 22.67
CA TYR A 161 -24.86 15.95 21.92
C TYR A 161 -25.08 17.19 22.79
N VAL A 162 -24.01 17.95 23.00
CA VAL A 162 -24.00 19.17 23.80
C VAL A 162 -23.74 20.38 22.88
N GLN A 163 -24.48 21.47 23.08
CA GLN A 163 -24.16 22.74 22.43
C GLN A 163 -23.09 23.46 23.25
N LYS A 164 -21.95 23.77 22.63
CA LYS A 164 -20.85 24.47 23.29
C LYS A 164 -20.62 25.81 22.62
N ALA A 165 -20.79 26.90 23.36
CA ALA A 165 -20.40 28.22 22.90
C ALA A 165 -18.87 28.32 22.78
N GLN A 166 -18.38 28.83 21.65
CA GLN A 166 -16.96 29.03 21.38
C GLN A 166 -16.49 30.38 21.89
N THR A 167 -15.21 30.46 22.28
CA THR A 167 -14.54 31.75 22.53
C THR A 167 -14.22 32.44 21.20
N LYS A 168 -13.88 33.73 21.26
CA LYS A 168 -13.48 34.49 20.07
C LYS A 168 -12.32 33.82 19.33
N GLU A 169 -11.31 33.38 20.06
CA GLU A 169 -10.11 32.74 19.53
C GLU A 169 -10.44 31.40 18.86
N GLN A 170 -11.35 30.62 19.45
CA GLN A 170 -11.83 29.36 18.87
C GLN A 170 -12.62 29.58 17.57
N ALA A 171 -13.46 30.61 17.53
CA ALA A 171 -14.23 30.96 16.33
C ALA A 171 -13.33 31.50 15.20
N ASP A 172 -12.37 32.38 15.51
CA ASP A 172 -11.34 32.86 14.56
C ASP A 172 -10.57 31.65 13.98
N PHE A 173 -10.12 30.74 14.85
CA PHE A 173 -9.41 29.53 14.45
C PHE A 173 -10.25 28.61 13.55
N ALA A 174 -11.52 28.37 13.89
CA ALA A 174 -12.41 27.50 13.12
C ALA A 174 -12.59 28.02 11.68
N VAL A 175 -12.70 29.35 11.51
CA VAL A 175 -12.79 29.98 10.19
C VAL A 175 -11.49 29.87 9.40
N GLU A 176 -10.33 30.10 10.04
CA GLU A 176 -9.03 29.92 9.39
C GLU A 176 -8.80 28.46 8.96
N ALA A 177 -9.13 27.49 9.82
CA ALA A 177 -9.05 26.07 9.51
C ALA A 177 -9.93 25.70 8.31
N LEU A 178 -11.16 26.22 8.28
CA LEU A 178 -12.11 25.98 7.20
C LEU A 178 -11.64 26.55 5.86
N ALA A 179 -11.06 27.76 5.86
CA ALA A 179 -10.47 28.35 4.68
C ALA A 179 -9.32 27.51 4.10
N LYS A 180 -8.38 27.06 4.97
CA LYS A 180 -7.27 26.17 4.58
C LYS A 180 -7.78 24.86 3.97
N ALA A 181 -8.73 24.21 4.65
CA ALA A 181 -9.31 22.95 4.20
C ALA A 181 -10.08 23.09 2.88
N THR A 182 -10.80 24.20 2.70
CA THR A 182 -11.55 24.50 1.46
C THR A 182 -10.59 24.64 0.28
N TYR A 183 -9.50 25.40 0.44
CA TYR A 183 -8.48 25.58 -0.60
C TYR A 183 -7.73 24.26 -0.91
N GLU A 184 -7.36 23.50 0.12
CA GLU A 184 -6.70 22.20 -0.05
C GLU A 184 -7.58 21.22 -0.83
N ARG A 185 -8.86 21.11 -0.48
CA ARG A 185 -9.81 20.24 -1.18
C ARG A 185 -10.01 20.66 -2.63
N LEU A 186 -10.08 21.97 -2.91
CA LEU A 186 -10.13 22.50 -4.27
C LEU A 186 -8.89 22.09 -5.07
N PHE A 187 -7.70 22.21 -4.47
CA PHE A 187 -6.44 21.83 -5.12
C PHE A 187 -6.39 20.32 -5.41
N ARG A 188 -6.76 19.47 -4.45
CA ARG A 188 -6.84 18.01 -4.64
C ARG A 188 -7.83 17.62 -5.73
N TRP A 189 -9.02 18.25 -5.76
CA TRP A 189 -10.01 18.03 -6.81
C TRP A 189 -9.47 18.45 -8.18
N LEU A 190 -8.78 19.60 -8.27
CA LEU A 190 -8.19 20.10 -9.51
C LEU A 190 -7.15 19.12 -10.08
N VAL A 191 -6.25 18.63 -9.24
CA VAL A 191 -5.24 17.63 -9.62
C VAL A 191 -5.92 16.35 -10.13
N HIS A 192 -6.94 15.86 -9.42
CA HIS A 192 -7.69 14.68 -9.86
C HIS A 192 -8.38 14.90 -11.22
N ARG A 193 -9.01 16.06 -11.42
CA ARG A 193 -9.69 16.44 -12.66
C ARG A 193 -8.71 16.58 -13.84
N ILE A 194 -7.51 17.11 -13.59
CA ILE A 194 -6.41 17.19 -14.55
C ILE A 194 -5.92 15.80 -14.92
N ASN A 195 -5.65 14.93 -13.94
CA ASN A 195 -5.21 13.55 -14.18
C ASN A 195 -6.23 12.78 -15.03
N LYS A 196 -7.53 12.95 -14.77
CA LYS A 196 -8.60 12.34 -15.58
C LYS A 196 -8.59 12.82 -17.04
N ALA A 197 -8.19 14.06 -17.30
CA ALA A 197 -8.08 14.59 -18.66
C ALA A 197 -6.81 14.11 -19.39
N LEU A 198 -5.72 13.91 -18.64
CA LEU A 198 -4.42 13.44 -19.13
C LEU A 198 -4.34 11.91 -19.28
N ASP A 199 -5.08 11.14 -18.49
CA ASP A 199 -5.09 9.68 -18.50
C ASP A 199 -6.03 9.14 -19.59
N ARG A 200 -5.57 9.20 -20.85
CA ARG A 200 -6.36 8.79 -22.03
C ARG A 200 -6.22 7.31 -22.39
N THR A 201 -5.39 6.53 -21.69
CA THR A 201 -5.12 5.13 -22.07
C THR A 201 -5.28 4.16 -20.91
N LYS A 202 -6.35 3.35 -20.97
CA LYS A 202 -6.54 2.14 -20.14
C LYS A 202 -5.55 1.00 -20.45
N ARG A 203 -4.56 1.22 -21.31
CA ARG A 203 -3.64 0.18 -21.79
C ARG A 203 -2.58 -0.11 -20.73
N GLN A 204 -2.61 -1.33 -20.21
CA GLN A 204 -1.62 -1.87 -19.29
C GLN A 204 -0.37 -2.26 -20.10
N GLY A 205 0.82 -1.85 -19.65
CA GLY A 205 2.11 -2.21 -20.26
C GLY A 205 3.01 -1.05 -20.69
N ALA A 206 2.69 0.20 -20.31
CA ALA A 206 3.50 1.36 -20.67
C ALA A 206 4.63 1.63 -19.66
N SER A 207 5.85 1.80 -20.16
CA SER A 207 6.95 2.40 -19.39
C SER A 207 6.56 3.83 -19.00
N PHE A 208 7.05 4.31 -17.86
CA PHE A 208 6.82 5.69 -17.44
C PHE A 208 8.12 6.39 -17.08
N ILE A 209 8.11 7.72 -17.21
CA ILE A 209 9.14 8.61 -16.67
C ILE A 209 8.54 9.36 -15.48
N GLY A 210 9.12 9.17 -14.30
CA GLY A 210 8.79 9.95 -13.11
C GLY A 210 9.62 11.23 -13.09
N ILE A 211 8.97 12.40 -13.04
CA ILE A 211 9.63 13.67 -12.73
C ILE A 211 9.21 14.03 -11.32
N LEU A 212 10.19 14.14 -10.43
CA LEU A 212 9.98 14.53 -9.04
C LEU A 212 10.31 16.02 -8.91
N ASP A 213 9.27 16.82 -8.67
CA ASP A 213 9.38 18.24 -8.41
C ASP A 213 8.93 18.51 -6.98
N ILE A 214 9.89 18.71 -6.08
CA ILE A 214 9.67 19.00 -4.66
C ILE A 214 10.46 20.25 -4.32
N ALA A 215 9.93 21.06 -3.41
CA ALA A 215 10.64 22.21 -2.86
C ALA A 215 12.05 21.81 -2.38
N GLY A 216 13.02 22.65 -2.69
CA GLY A 216 14.39 22.45 -2.23
C GLY A 216 14.51 22.56 -0.70
N PHE A 217 15.71 22.35 -0.19
CA PHE A 217 15.99 22.54 1.24
C PHE A 217 15.76 24.01 1.63
N GLU A 218 14.93 24.26 2.64
CA GLU A 218 14.53 25.60 3.08
C GLU A 218 15.14 25.92 4.45
N ILE A 219 15.84 27.06 4.52
CA ILE A 219 16.34 27.63 5.78
C ILE A 219 15.90 29.08 5.85
N PHE A 220 14.86 29.34 6.64
CA PHE A 220 14.35 30.67 6.90
C PHE A 220 14.76 31.16 8.29
N GLU A 221 14.51 32.44 8.57
CA GLU A 221 14.69 33.01 9.91
C GLU A 221 13.78 32.35 10.96
N LEU A 222 12.60 31.86 10.54
CA LEU A 222 11.64 31.14 11.38
C LEU A 222 11.19 29.88 10.64
N ASN A 223 11.64 28.72 11.10
CA ASN A 223 11.30 27.42 10.51
C ASN A 223 10.22 26.74 11.36
N SER A 224 9.11 26.39 10.70
CA SER A 224 7.94 25.77 11.31
C SER A 224 7.84 24.27 10.96
N PHE A 225 6.77 23.61 11.39
CA PHE A 225 6.44 22.22 11.08
C PHE A 225 6.45 21.94 9.57
N GLU A 226 5.94 22.85 8.75
CA GLU A 226 5.92 22.71 7.29
C GLU A 226 7.35 22.61 6.70
N GLN A 227 8.26 23.47 7.16
CA GLN A 227 9.69 23.40 6.78
C GLN A 227 10.34 22.11 7.27
N LEU A 228 9.99 21.61 8.47
CA LEU A 228 10.50 20.32 8.94
C LEU A 228 10.11 19.19 7.98
N CYS A 229 8.85 19.13 7.53
CA CYS A 229 8.39 18.14 6.57
C CYS A 229 9.14 18.23 5.22
N ILE A 230 9.31 19.46 4.70
CA ILE A 230 10.05 19.70 3.45
C ILE A 230 11.52 19.27 3.58
N ASN A 231 12.19 19.68 4.65
CA ASN A 231 13.60 19.37 4.91
C ASN A 231 13.81 17.87 5.17
N TYR A 232 12.87 17.21 5.85
CA TYR A 232 12.86 15.76 6.04
C TYR A 232 12.78 15.00 4.71
N THR A 233 11.92 15.43 3.78
CA THR A 233 11.87 14.83 2.44
C THR A 233 13.16 15.04 1.67
N ASN A 234 13.74 16.24 1.73
CA ASN A 234 15.05 16.51 1.13
C ASN A 234 16.16 15.63 1.72
N GLU A 235 16.16 15.39 3.04
CA GLU A 235 17.10 14.49 3.72
C GLU A 235 16.97 13.05 3.19
N LYS A 236 15.74 12.53 3.05
CA LYS A 236 15.50 11.20 2.47
C LYS A 236 15.90 11.09 1.00
N LEU A 237 15.62 12.11 0.19
CA LEU A 237 16.01 12.14 -1.22
C LEU A 237 17.54 12.19 -1.38
N GLN A 238 18.22 12.94 -0.50
CA GLN A 238 19.67 12.95 -0.45
C GLN A 238 20.23 11.58 -0.03
N GLN A 239 19.62 10.91 0.94
CA GLN A 239 20.02 9.55 1.33
C GLN A 239 19.80 8.55 0.19
N LEU A 240 18.71 8.65 -0.56
CA LEU A 240 18.47 7.84 -1.75
C LEU A 240 19.59 8.06 -2.78
N PHE A 241 19.99 9.31 -3.03
CA PHE A 241 21.13 9.62 -3.89
C PHE A 241 22.42 8.98 -3.37
N ASN A 242 22.73 9.13 -2.08
CA ASN A 242 23.95 8.57 -1.49
C ASN A 242 23.96 7.03 -1.62
N HIS A 243 22.82 6.39 -1.34
CA HIS A 243 22.69 4.94 -1.46
C HIS A 243 22.82 4.46 -2.91
N THR A 244 22.15 5.11 -3.87
CA THR A 244 22.22 4.70 -5.28
C THR A 244 23.58 4.99 -5.92
N MET A 245 24.16 6.16 -5.69
CA MET A 245 25.42 6.54 -6.32
C MET A 245 26.64 5.86 -5.71
N PHE A 246 26.65 5.64 -4.38
CA PHE A 246 27.84 5.15 -3.69
C PHE A 246 27.74 3.69 -3.25
N ILE A 247 26.60 3.27 -2.71
CA ILE A 247 26.48 1.93 -2.10
C ILE A 247 26.13 0.91 -3.18
N LEU A 248 25.01 1.11 -3.89
CA LEU A 248 24.54 0.16 -4.90
C LEU A 248 25.54 -0.03 -6.05
N GLU A 249 26.27 1.02 -6.43
CA GLU A 249 27.29 0.94 -7.48
C GLU A 249 28.48 0.07 -7.05
N GLN A 250 28.94 0.20 -5.79
CA GLN A 250 30.04 -0.61 -5.25
C GLN A 250 29.59 -2.06 -4.96
N GLU A 251 28.35 -2.26 -4.50
CA GLU A 251 27.76 -3.59 -4.34
C GLU A 251 27.67 -4.34 -5.67
N GLU A 252 27.33 -3.64 -6.77
CA GLU A 252 27.34 -4.22 -8.10
C GLU A 252 28.75 -4.63 -8.54
N TYR A 253 29.77 -3.81 -8.24
CA TYR A 253 31.17 -4.15 -8.51
C TYR A 253 31.61 -5.40 -7.73
N GLN A 254 31.24 -5.49 -6.46
CA GLN A 254 31.54 -6.66 -5.64
C GLN A 254 30.82 -7.91 -6.14
N ARG A 255 29.55 -7.79 -6.53
CA ARG A 255 28.74 -8.89 -7.09
C ARG A 255 29.32 -9.41 -8.41
N GLU A 256 29.82 -8.52 -9.25
CA GLU A 256 30.47 -8.85 -10.52
C GLU A 256 31.94 -9.27 -10.34
N GLY A 257 32.46 -9.24 -9.12
CA GLY A 257 33.82 -9.68 -8.77
C GLY A 257 34.92 -8.88 -9.48
N ILE A 258 34.67 -7.59 -9.78
CA ILE A 258 35.70 -6.74 -10.36
C ILE A 258 36.70 -6.30 -9.29
N GLU A 259 37.94 -6.05 -9.69
CA GLU A 259 38.96 -5.51 -8.79
C GLU A 259 38.59 -4.09 -8.36
N TRP A 260 38.07 -3.97 -7.14
CA TRP A 260 37.62 -2.71 -6.55
C TRP A 260 37.89 -2.69 -5.05
N ASN A 261 38.46 -1.60 -4.57
CA ASN A 261 38.62 -1.35 -3.13
C ASN A 261 37.43 -0.53 -2.66
N PHE A 262 36.69 -1.05 -1.68
CA PHE A 262 35.55 -0.33 -1.12
C PHE A 262 36.00 1.02 -0.54
N ILE A 263 35.35 2.10 -0.98
CA ILE A 263 35.59 3.45 -0.51
C ILE A 263 34.37 3.86 0.32
N ASP A 264 34.58 4.01 1.62
CA ASP A 264 33.58 4.62 2.50
C ASP A 264 33.73 6.15 2.44
N PHE A 265 32.66 6.83 2.05
CA PHE A 265 32.60 8.29 1.98
C PHE A 265 32.03 8.92 3.26
N GLY A 266 31.51 8.12 4.21
CA GLY A 266 30.99 8.62 5.49
C GLY A 266 29.77 9.55 5.37
N LEU A 267 29.08 9.53 4.23
CA LEU A 267 27.92 10.38 3.93
C LEU A 267 26.60 9.70 4.28
N ASP A 268 26.51 9.08 5.45
CA ASP A 268 25.27 8.45 5.89
C ASP A 268 24.36 9.45 6.61
N LEU A 269 23.17 9.68 6.04
CA LEU A 269 22.14 10.55 6.59
C LEU A 269 21.07 9.79 7.37
N GLN A 270 21.15 8.46 7.41
CA GLN A 270 20.21 7.62 8.16
C GLN A 270 20.04 8.06 9.63
N PRO A 271 21.07 8.49 10.37
CA PRO A 271 20.89 8.98 11.74
C PRO A 271 19.97 10.22 11.83
N CYS A 272 20.01 11.13 10.85
CA CYS A 272 19.13 12.31 10.84
C CYS A 272 17.70 11.93 10.47
N ILE A 273 17.52 10.97 9.56
CA ILE A 273 16.22 10.45 9.16
C ILE A 273 15.56 9.73 10.35
N ASP A 274 16.32 8.89 11.05
CA ASP A 274 15.83 8.15 12.21
C ASP A 274 15.43 9.08 13.36
N LEU A 275 16.18 10.16 13.60
CA LEU A 275 15.82 11.19 14.56
C LEU A 275 14.43 11.77 14.30
N ILE A 276 14.01 11.89 13.03
CA ILE A 276 12.72 12.48 12.66
C ILE A 276 11.61 11.41 12.60
N GLU A 277 11.89 10.27 11.97
CA GLU A 277 10.87 9.30 11.55
C GLU A 277 10.68 8.11 12.50
N ARG A 278 11.70 7.72 13.26
CA ARG A 278 11.71 6.43 13.97
C ARG A 278 10.49 6.32 14.89
N PRO A 279 9.67 5.25 14.77
CA PRO A 279 8.42 5.15 15.52
C PRO A 279 8.61 4.80 17.00
N ALA A 280 9.66 4.06 17.35
CA ALA A 280 9.96 3.67 18.73
C ALA A 280 11.46 3.41 18.93
N ASN A 281 11.92 3.54 20.18
CA ASN A 281 13.26 3.17 20.68
C ASN A 281 14.47 3.80 19.96
N PRO A 282 14.84 5.05 20.32
CA PRO A 282 14.01 6.09 20.92
C PRO A 282 13.04 6.69 19.87
N PRO A 283 11.85 7.18 20.27
CA PRO A 283 10.87 7.75 19.34
C PRO A 283 11.39 9.06 18.72
N GLY A 284 11.26 9.19 17.40
CA GLY A 284 11.68 10.37 16.65
C GLY A 284 10.76 11.57 16.84
N VAL A 285 11.14 12.71 16.25
CA VAL A 285 10.42 13.99 16.35
C VAL A 285 8.94 13.85 15.98
N LEU A 286 8.62 13.18 14.86
CA LEU A 286 7.23 13.03 14.41
C LEU A 286 6.43 12.11 15.34
N ALA A 287 7.03 11.02 15.83
CA ALA A 287 6.36 10.11 16.75
C ALA A 287 6.02 10.80 18.07
N LEU A 288 6.95 11.59 18.62
CA LEU A 288 6.72 12.37 19.83
C LEU A 288 5.66 13.47 19.63
N LEU A 289 5.67 14.11 18.46
CA LEU A 289 4.66 15.11 18.13
C LEU A 289 3.27 14.48 18.01
N ASP A 290 3.19 13.31 17.36
CA ASP A 290 1.95 12.55 17.22
C ASP A 290 1.42 12.14 18.60
N GLU A 291 2.26 11.58 19.47
CA GLU A 291 1.89 11.23 20.85
C GLU A 291 1.33 12.42 21.64
N GLU A 292 2.03 13.57 21.64
CA GLU A 292 1.60 14.77 22.37
C GLU A 292 0.29 15.35 21.84
N CYS A 293 -0.05 15.13 20.57
CA CYS A 293 -1.34 15.54 20.02
C CYS A 293 -2.53 14.80 20.68
N TRP A 294 -2.32 13.61 21.25
CA TRP A 294 -3.40 12.86 21.92
C TRP A 294 -3.65 13.30 23.37
N PHE A 295 -2.75 14.09 23.97
CA PHE A 295 -2.84 14.48 25.38
C PHE A 295 -3.51 15.86 25.53
N PRO A 296 -4.71 15.96 26.15
CA PRO A 296 -5.47 17.22 26.20
C PRO A 296 -4.79 18.38 26.95
N LYS A 297 -3.81 18.07 27.81
CA LYS A 297 -3.02 19.04 28.58
C LYS A 297 -1.64 19.31 27.98
N ALA A 298 -1.28 18.65 26.89
CA ALA A 298 -0.02 18.91 26.20
C ALA A 298 -0.05 20.29 25.55
N THR A 299 1.11 20.93 25.53
CA THR A 299 1.34 22.22 24.87
C THR A 299 2.61 22.10 24.03
N ASP A 300 2.81 23.00 23.09
CA ASP A 300 4.04 22.99 22.27
C ASP A 300 5.32 23.03 23.14
N LYS A 301 5.24 23.66 24.32
CA LYS A 301 6.33 23.68 25.31
C LYS A 301 6.58 22.30 25.94
N THR A 302 5.53 21.57 26.34
CA THR A 302 5.69 20.22 26.90
C THR A 302 6.22 19.26 25.86
N PHE A 303 5.81 19.41 24.60
CA PHE A 303 6.37 18.68 23.48
C PHE A 303 7.88 18.92 23.34
N VAL A 304 8.35 20.18 23.34
CA VAL A 304 9.79 20.49 23.25
C VAL A 304 10.56 19.93 24.44
N GLU A 305 10.02 20.02 25.65
CA GLU A 305 10.65 19.45 26.86
C GLU A 305 10.83 17.93 26.74
N LYS A 306 9.80 17.22 26.29
CA LYS A 306 9.84 15.77 26.05
C LYS A 306 10.80 15.41 24.92
N LEU A 307 10.81 16.19 23.82
CA LEU A 307 11.74 16.02 22.71
C LEU A 307 13.19 16.16 23.16
N VAL A 308 13.48 17.16 23.99
CA VAL A 308 14.80 17.37 24.56
C VAL A 308 15.20 16.25 25.54
N GLN A 309 14.24 15.69 26.28
CA GLN A 309 14.48 14.59 27.20
C GLN A 309 14.87 13.30 26.45
N GLU A 310 14.13 12.95 25.40
CA GLU A 310 14.33 11.71 24.64
C GLU A 310 15.50 11.80 23.64
N GLN A 311 15.63 12.93 22.93
CA GLN A 311 16.60 13.09 21.82
C GLN A 311 17.79 13.99 22.17
N GLY A 312 17.89 14.49 23.41
CA GLY A 312 18.90 15.47 23.82
C GLY A 312 20.36 15.01 23.68
N THR A 313 20.62 13.70 23.67
CA THR A 313 21.95 13.09 23.50
C THR A 313 22.25 12.70 22.05
N HIS A 314 21.28 12.84 21.14
CA HIS A 314 21.43 12.42 19.75
C HIS A 314 22.42 13.32 18.99
N SER A 315 23.32 12.73 18.20
CA SER A 315 24.41 13.45 17.52
C SER A 315 23.94 14.52 16.53
N LYS A 316 22.73 14.36 15.98
CA LYS A 316 22.09 15.29 15.03
C LYS A 316 21.11 16.26 15.68
N PHE A 317 20.89 16.17 17.01
CA PHE A 317 20.02 17.06 17.75
C PHE A 317 20.84 18.05 18.58
N GLN A 318 20.44 19.32 18.63
CA GLN A 318 21.13 20.34 19.42
C GLN A 318 20.13 21.25 20.15
N LYS A 319 20.46 21.61 21.40
CA LYS A 319 19.77 22.70 22.11
C LYS A 319 20.15 24.05 21.49
N PRO A 320 19.21 25.01 21.36
CA PRO A 320 19.51 26.34 20.81
C PRO A 320 20.59 27.05 21.63
N ARG A 321 21.48 27.80 20.96
CA ARG A 321 22.54 28.61 21.62
C ARG A 321 22.07 30.02 22.00
N GLN A 322 20.92 30.48 21.48
CA GLN A 322 20.35 31.81 21.74
C GLN A 322 19.24 31.74 22.83
N LEU A 323 18.82 32.88 23.39
CA LEU A 323 17.69 32.96 24.33
C LEU A 323 16.45 32.24 23.77
N LYS A 324 15.70 31.56 24.65
CA LYS A 324 14.54 30.68 24.36
C LYS A 324 13.44 31.29 23.48
N ASP A 325 13.42 32.60 23.24
CA ASP A 325 12.35 33.26 22.49
C ASP A 325 12.43 33.11 20.96
N LYS A 326 13.60 32.72 20.42
CA LYS A 326 13.84 32.66 18.96
C LYS A 326 13.74 31.27 18.35
N ALA A 327 14.14 30.23 19.07
CA ALA A 327 14.12 28.85 18.59
C ALA A 327 14.00 27.89 19.77
N ASP A 328 13.29 26.78 19.58
CA ASP A 328 13.01 25.80 20.63
C ASP A 328 14.00 24.64 20.60
N PHE A 329 14.35 24.18 19.40
CA PHE A 329 15.34 23.13 19.19
C PHE A 329 16.00 23.24 17.82
N CYS A 330 17.05 22.45 17.60
CA CYS A 330 17.78 22.44 16.35
C CYS A 330 18.08 21.01 15.88
N ILE A 331 17.98 20.80 14.56
CA ILE A 331 18.42 19.60 13.87
C ILE A 331 19.57 19.94 12.92
N ILE A 332 20.59 19.10 12.93
CA ILE A 332 21.74 19.18 12.02
C ILE A 332 21.46 18.31 10.79
N HIS A 333 20.96 18.95 9.74
CA HIS A 333 20.69 18.33 8.45
C HIS A 333 21.95 18.25 7.58
N TYR A 334 21.88 17.54 6.45
CA TYR A 334 22.99 17.49 5.49
C TYR A 334 23.37 18.87 4.94
N ALA A 335 22.39 19.74 4.70
CA ALA A 335 22.58 21.08 4.13
C ALA A 335 23.08 22.10 5.16
N GLY A 336 22.93 21.81 6.45
CA GLY A 336 23.34 22.70 7.52
C GLY A 336 22.48 22.59 8.76
N LYS A 337 22.77 23.46 9.73
CA LYS A 337 22.05 23.58 10.99
C LYS A 337 20.73 24.34 10.76
N VAL A 338 19.60 23.79 11.19
CA VAL A 338 18.29 24.46 11.10
C VAL A 338 17.69 24.60 12.49
N ASP A 339 17.39 25.85 12.86
CA ASP A 339 16.72 26.19 14.12
C ASP A 339 15.20 26.20 13.88
N TYR A 340 14.47 25.38 14.65
CA TYR A 340 13.00 25.24 14.54
C TYR A 340 12.30 25.89 15.73
N LYS A 341 11.11 26.43 15.46
CA LYS A 341 10.22 27.01 16.45
C LYS A 341 8.93 26.18 16.50
N ALA A 342 8.66 25.57 17.64
CA ALA A 342 7.61 24.59 17.88
C ALA A 342 6.22 25.20 18.11
N ASP A 343 6.12 26.53 18.15
CA ASP A 343 4.83 27.23 18.31
C ASP A 343 3.77 26.74 17.31
N GLU A 344 2.61 26.37 17.86
CA GLU A 344 1.45 25.85 17.13
C GLU A 344 1.67 24.49 16.44
N TRP A 345 2.74 23.75 16.72
CA TRP A 345 3.03 22.46 16.06
C TRP A 345 1.98 21.41 16.36
N LEU A 346 1.53 21.29 17.61
CA LEU A 346 0.46 20.34 17.95
C LEU A 346 -0.79 20.67 17.15
N MET A 347 -1.18 21.94 17.10
CA MET A 347 -2.35 22.39 16.34
C MET A 347 -2.20 22.14 14.83
N LYS A 348 -1.03 22.41 14.26
CA LYS A 348 -0.74 22.19 12.83
C LYS A 348 -0.73 20.70 12.46
N ASN A 349 -0.24 19.86 13.34
CA ASN A 349 -0.20 18.41 13.13
C ASN A 349 -1.58 17.78 13.31
N MET A 350 -2.43 18.37 14.17
CA MET A 350 -3.79 17.93 14.40
C MET A 350 -4.79 18.37 13.32
N ASP A 351 -4.60 19.58 12.78
CA ASP A 351 -5.48 20.23 11.80
C ASP A 351 -6.99 20.05 12.08
N PRO A 352 -7.47 20.37 13.30
CA PRO A 352 -8.84 20.03 13.70
C PRO A 352 -9.85 20.87 12.92
N LEU A 353 -10.87 20.21 12.37
CA LEU A 353 -11.95 20.86 11.63
C LEU A 353 -13.25 20.81 12.46
N ASN A 354 -14.18 21.73 12.18
CA ASN A 354 -15.51 21.69 12.78
C ASN A 354 -16.46 20.83 11.93
N ASP A 355 -16.77 19.63 12.42
CA ASP A 355 -17.63 18.65 11.74
C ASP A 355 -19.02 19.19 11.37
N ASN A 356 -19.60 20.07 12.21
CA ASN A 356 -20.90 20.67 11.91
C ASN A 356 -20.85 21.50 10.62
N VAL A 357 -19.77 22.26 10.43
CA VAL A 357 -19.63 23.13 9.25
C VAL A 357 -19.23 22.31 8.03
N ALA A 358 -18.40 21.28 8.20
CA ALA A 358 -18.06 20.36 7.11
C ALA A 358 -19.28 19.60 6.60
N THR A 359 -20.14 19.15 7.51
CA THR A 359 -21.43 18.51 7.15
C THR A 359 -22.34 19.50 6.42
N LEU A 360 -22.40 20.75 6.88
CA LEU A 360 -23.19 21.79 6.21
C LEU A 360 -22.68 22.09 4.79
N LEU A 361 -21.36 22.06 4.56
CA LEU A 361 -20.75 22.22 3.24
C LEU A 361 -21.05 21.03 2.32
N HIS A 362 -21.08 19.82 2.86
CA HIS A 362 -21.51 18.63 2.10
C HIS A 362 -22.99 18.70 1.71
N GLN A 363 -23.83 19.27 2.56
CA GLN A 363 -25.26 19.51 2.31
C GLN A 363 -25.55 20.79 1.53
N SER A 364 -24.52 21.45 0.98
CA SER A 364 -24.67 22.67 0.21
C SER A 364 -25.64 22.50 -0.97
N SER A 365 -26.38 23.56 -1.29
CA SER A 365 -27.19 23.62 -2.51
C SER A 365 -26.33 23.69 -3.79
N ASP A 366 -25.07 24.12 -3.67
CA ASP A 366 -24.12 24.12 -4.77
C ASP A 366 -23.50 22.72 -4.93
N LYS A 367 -23.78 22.09 -6.08
CA LYS A 367 -23.33 20.71 -6.36
C LYS A 367 -21.81 20.56 -6.34
N PHE A 368 -21.07 21.57 -6.78
CA PHE A 368 -19.62 21.53 -6.81
C PHE A 368 -19.04 21.55 -5.39
N VAL A 369 -19.59 22.41 -4.52
CA VAL A 369 -19.21 22.46 -3.10
C VAL A 369 -19.59 21.16 -2.40
N ALA A 370 -20.79 20.64 -2.63
CA ALA A 370 -21.23 19.37 -2.06
C ALA A 370 -20.32 18.19 -2.45
N GLU A 371 -19.85 18.15 -3.71
CA GLU A 371 -18.90 17.15 -4.20
C GLU A 371 -17.51 17.30 -3.56
N LEU A 372 -17.03 18.54 -3.43
CA LEU A 372 -15.76 18.86 -2.78
C LEU A 372 -15.68 18.32 -1.34
N TRP A 373 -16.84 18.32 -0.68
CA TRP A 373 -17.01 17.91 0.72
C TRP A 373 -17.65 16.52 0.87
N LYS A 374 -17.79 15.71 -0.19
CA LYS A 374 -18.45 14.39 -0.10
C LYS A 374 -17.85 13.43 0.93
N ASP A 375 -16.53 13.47 1.12
CA ASP A 375 -15.81 12.61 2.05
C ASP A 375 -15.70 13.25 3.44
N VAL A 376 -16.83 13.65 4.04
CA VAL A 376 -16.89 14.22 5.41
C VAL A 376 -16.52 13.18 6.46
N ASP A 377 -16.82 11.90 6.22
CA ASP A 377 -16.63 10.80 7.19
C ASP A 377 -15.16 10.55 7.58
N ARG A 378 -14.19 11.18 6.90
CA ARG A 378 -12.75 11.14 7.23
C ARG A 378 -12.27 12.37 8.00
N ILE A 379 -13.14 13.35 8.24
CA ILE A 379 -12.82 14.58 8.97
C ILE A 379 -12.95 14.29 10.47
N VAL A 380 -11.98 14.78 11.23
CA VAL A 380 -12.01 14.67 12.69
C VAL A 380 -12.56 15.96 13.28
N GLY A 381 -13.63 15.84 14.04
CA GLY A 381 -14.21 16.94 14.80
C GLY A 381 -13.36 17.36 15.99
N LEU A 382 -13.38 18.67 16.25
CA LEU A 382 -12.81 19.30 17.45
C LEU A 382 -13.37 18.71 18.79
N ASP A 383 -14.52 18.04 18.73
CA ASP A 383 -15.18 17.39 19.86
C ASP A 383 -14.54 16.08 20.31
N GLN A 384 -14.05 15.28 19.37
CA GLN A 384 -13.32 14.03 19.67
C GLN A 384 -11.99 14.31 20.39
N VAL A 385 -11.38 15.47 20.13
CA VAL A 385 -10.12 15.91 20.72
C VAL A 385 -10.33 16.49 22.14
N THR A 386 -11.42 17.24 22.36
CA THR A 386 -11.66 17.94 23.64
C THR A 386 -12.51 17.14 24.64
N GLY A 387 -13.24 16.11 24.20
CA GLY A 387 -14.10 15.27 25.04
C GLY A 387 -13.38 14.17 25.85
N MET A 388 -12.05 14.07 25.78
CA MET A 388 -11.26 13.08 26.54
C MET A 388 -11.11 13.41 28.03
N THR A 389 -11.86 14.38 28.57
CA THR A 389 -11.61 14.90 29.91
C THR A 389 -12.26 14.14 31.06
N GLU A 390 -13.36 13.40 30.90
CA GLU A 390 -13.97 12.73 32.06
C GLU A 390 -14.60 11.38 31.69
N THR A 391 -14.09 10.31 32.33
CA THR A 391 -14.69 8.97 32.45
C THR A 391 -14.95 8.18 31.15
N ALA A 392 -13.90 7.59 30.56
CA ALA A 392 -14.04 6.43 29.67
C ALA A 392 -12.78 5.55 29.63
N PHE A 393 -12.34 5.06 30.80
CA PHE A 393 -11.46 3.90 30.86
C PHE A 393 -12.33 2.66 30.72
N GLY A 394 -12.44 2.13 29.49
CA GLY A 394 -13.09 0.85 29.22
C GLY A 394 -14.37 0.95 28.39
N SER A 395 -14.25 0.92 27.07
CA SER A 395 -15.17 0.20 26.17
C SER A 395 -14.76 0.36 24.70
N ALA A 396 -14.40 -0.77 24.08
CA ALA A 396 -14.44 -1.08 22.65
C ALA A 396 -13.82 -0.08 21.64
N TYR A 397 -12.51 -0.18 21.41
CA TYR A 397 -11.88 0.31 20.18
C TYR A 397 -12.04 -0.73 19.06
N LYS A 398 -13.19 -0.71 18.38
CA LYS A 398 -13.26 -1.12 16.97
C LYS A 398 -12.72 0.04 16.15
N THR A 399 -11.78 -0.21 15.25
CA THR A 399 -11.29 0.76 14.27
C THR A 399 -12.43 1.18 13.34
N LYS A 400 -13.19 2.19 13.74
CA LYS A 400 -14.13 2.89 12.87
C LYS A 400 -13.34 3.75 11.88
N LYS A 401 -13.79 3.77 10.62
CA LYS A 401 -13.52 4.89 9.68
C LYS A 401 -13.71 6.20 10.44
N GLY A 402 -12.64 6.99 10.60
CA GLY A 402 -12.65 8.25 11.37
C GLY A 402 -11.65 8.36 12.53
N MET A 403 -10.74 7.40 12.75
CA MET A 403 -9.68 7.58 13.76
C MET A 403 -8.70 8.70 13.37
N PHE A 404 -8.30 9.50 14.35
CA PHE A 404 -7.45 10.67 14.23
C PHE A 404 -6.08 10.35 13.63
N ARG A 405 -5.89 10.64 12.33
CA ARG A 405 -4.59 10.57 11.65
C ARG A 405 -4.00 11.97 11.59
N THR A 406 -2.81 12.14 12.16
CA THR A 406 -2.09 13.41 12.12
C THR A 406 -1.55 13.70 10.73
N VAL A 407 -1.28 14.98 10.45
CA VAL A 407 -0.64 15.41 9.20
C VAL A 407 0.73 14.76 9.03
N GLY A 408 1.51 14.64 10.11
CA GLY A 408 2.81 13.97 10.13
C GLY A 408 2.74 12.51 9.68
N GLN A 409 1.75 11.75 10.17
CA GLN A 409 1.56 10.35 9.79
C GLN A 409 1.15 10.20 8.31
N LEU A 410 0.16 10.98 7.86
CA LEU A 410 -0.29 10.97 6.45
C LEU A 410 0.85 11.32 5.49
N TYR A 411 1.69 12.27 5.89
CA TYR A 411 2.87 12.68 5.13
C TYR A 411 3.90 11.55 5.05
N LYS A 412 4.22 10.93 6.19
CA LYS A 412 5.16 9.79 6.27
C LYS A 412 4.71 8.61 5.41
N GLU A 413 3.42 8.26 5.43
CA GLU A 413 2.86 7.20 4.58
C GLU A 413 3.02 7.53 3.09
N SER A 414 2.68 8.77 2.70
CA SER A 414 2.79 9.24 1.31
C SER A 414 4.25 9.25 0.82
N LEU A 415 5.17 9.72 1.66
CA LEU A 415 6.60 9.73 1.36
C LEU A 415 7.18 8.31 1.27
N THR A 416 6.71 7.38 2.09
CA THR A 416 7.12 5.97 2.03
C THR A 416 6.72 5.33 0.71
N LYS A 417 5.49 5.60 0.23
CA LYS A 417 5.04 5.16 -1.11
C LYS A 417 5.90 5.73 -2.22
N LEU A 418 6.19 7.03 -2.19
CA LEU A 418 7.10 7.67 -3.15
C LEU A 418 8.48 7.01 -3.14
N MET A 419 9.08 6.81 -1.97
CA MET A 419 10.40 6.21 -1.85
C MET A 419 10.43 4.76 -2.38
N ALA A 420 9.36 4.00 -2.16
CA ALA A 420 9.22 2.67 -2.75
C ALA A 420 9.17 2.72 -4.29
N THR A 421 8.39 3.65 -4.87
CA THR A 421 8.36 3.86 -6.32
C THR A 421 9.74 4.26 -6.86
N LEU A 422 10.42 5.20 -6.20
CA LEU A 422 11.75 5.66 -6.64
C LEU A 422 12.78 4.53 -6.61
N ARG A 423 12.80 3.70 -5.56
CA ARG A 423 13.70 2.53 -5.44
C ARG A 423 13.46 1.47 -6.51
N ASN A 424 12.22 1.36 -7.00
CA ASN A 424 11.84 0.45 -8.08
C ASN A 424 12.02 1.03 -9.49
N THR A 425 12.59 2.24 -9.61
CA THR A 425 12.85 2.92 -10.88
C THR A 425 14.36 3.15 -11.06
N ASN A 426 14.78 3.50 -12.28
CA ASN A 426 16.15 3.96 -12.52
C ASN A 426 16.24 5.48 -12.34
N PRO A 427 16.87 6.01 -11.27
CA PRO A 427 16.89 7.43 -10.99
C PRO A 427 17.90 8.17 -11.87
N ASN A 428 17.47 9.31 -12.41
CA ASN A 428 18.33 10.26 -13.11
C ASN A 428 18.33 11.58 -12.32
N PHE A 429 19.50 11.99 -11.85
CA PHE A 429 19.61 13.15 -10.95
C PHE A 429 20.02 14.42 -11.70
N VAL A 430 19.31 15.52 -11.43
CA VAL A 430 19.67 16.88 -11.87
C VAL A 430 19.86 17.74 -10.63
N ARG A 431 21.08 18.25 -10.40
CA ARG A 431 21.41 19.06 -9.21
C ARG A 431 21.40 20.54 -9.57
N CYS A 432 20.33 21.23 -9.19
CA CYS A 432 20.20 22.67 -9.32
C CYS A 432 21.00 23.38 -8.23
N ILE A 433 21.76 24.41 -8.60
CA ILE A 433 22.58 25.21 -7.67
C ILE A 433 22.09 26.65 -7.70
N ILE A 434 21.83 27.22 -6.52
CA ILE A 434 21.41 28.61 -6.37
C ILE A 434 22.64 29.51 -6.54
N PRO A 435 22.65 30.42 -7.53
CA PRO A 435 23.81 31.26 -7.78
C PRO A 435 23.91 32.44 -6.80
N ASN A 436 22.79 32.96 -6.30
CA ASN A 436 22.72 34.03 -5.29
C ASN A 436 21.30 34.13 -4.68
N HIS A 437 21.20 34.62 -3.44
CA HIS A 437 19.90 34.90 -2.78
C HIS A 437 19.23 36.20 -3.22
N GLU A 438 19.94 37.09 -3.91
CA GLU A 438 19.41 38.35 -4.43
C GLU A 438 18.51 38.17 -5.67
N LYS A 439 18.35 36.94 -6.17
CA LYS A 439 17.58 36.61 -7.39
C LYS A 439 18.04 37.38 -8.63
N ARG A 440 19.33 37.74 -8.71
CA ARG A 440 19.92 38.48 -9.84
C ARG A 440 20.56 37.53 -10.85
N ALA A 441 20.16 37.64 -12.12
CA ALA A 441 20.81 36.91 -13.21
C ALA A 441 22.28 37.35 -13.37
N GLY A 442 23.16 36.40 -13.71
CA GLY A 442 24.58 36.66 -13.96
C GLY A 442 25.45 36.94 -12.73
N LYS A 443 24.86 37.05 -11.53
CA LYS A 443 25.61 37.19 -10.27
C LYS A 443 25.83 35.81 -9.64
N LEU A 444 27.06 35.54 -9.21
CA LEU A 444 27.44 34.30 -8.52
C LEU A 444 28.04 34.65 -7.16
N ASP A 445 27.51 34.06 -6.10
CA ASP A 445 28.12 34.07 -4.76
C ASP A 445 28.98 32.81 -4.57
N PRO A 446 30.32 32.93 -4.55
CA PRO A 446 31.22 31.78 -4.49
C PRO A 446 31.07 30.96 -3.21
N HIS A 447 30.82 31.59 -2.05
CA HIS A 447 30.74 30.88 -0.78
C HIS A 447 29.45 30.07 -0.70
N LEU A 448 28.34 30.67 -1.08
CA LEU A 448 27.04 30.00 -1.18
C LEU A 448 27.09 28.78 -2.11
N VAL A 449 27.73 28.92 -3.27
CA VAL A 449 27.85 27.80 -4.22
C VAL A 449 28.80 26.72 -3.71
N LEU A 450 29.91 27.11 -3.08
CA LEU A 450 30.85 26.14 -2.51
C LEU A 450 30.21 25.30 -1.41
N ASP A 451 29.42 25.91 -0.53
CA ASP A 451 28.72 25.21 0.54
C ASP A 451 27.67 24.24 -0.02
N GLN A 452 26.91 24.65 -1.05
CA GLN A 452 25.97 23.78 -1.77
C GLN A 452 26.66 22.58 -2.43
N LEU A 453 27.82 22.77 -3.06
CA LEU A 453 28.56 21.68 -3.70
C LEU A 453 29.07 20.64 -2.70
N ARG A 454 29.43 21.09 -1.49
CA ARG A 454 29.87 20.21 -0.39
C ARG A 454 28.69 19.44 0.22
N CYS A 455 27.62 20.13 0.60
CA CYS A 455 26.50 19.45 1.27
C CYS A 455 25.73 18.50 0.35
N ASN A 456 25.59 18.84 -0.94
CA ASN A 456 24.93 17.96 -1.90
C ASN A 456 25.74 16.69 -2.26
N GLY A 457 26.99 16.56 -1.78
CA GLY A 457 27.86 15.43 -2.08
C GLY A 457 28.34 15.41 -3.54
N VAL A 458 28.40 16.56 -4.21
CA VAL A 458 28.75 16.66 -5.64
C VAL A 458 30.22 16.31 -5.86
N LEU A 459 31.10 16.71 -4.95
CA LEU A 459 32.53 16.43 -5.04
C LEU A 459 32.81 14.93 -4.92
N GLU A 460 32.14 14.27 -3.98
CA GLU A 460 32.21 12.82 -3.76
C GLU A 460 31.59 12.06 -4.93
N GLY A 461 30.44 12.54 -5.44
CA GLY A 461 29.82 12.03 -6.68
C GLY A 461 30.76 12.07 -7.88
N ILE A 462 31.45 13.18 -8.10
CA ILE A 462 32.45 13.29 -9.18
C ILE A 462 33.64 12.36 -8.93
N ARG A 463 34.09 12.24 -7.67
CA ARG A 463 35.21 11.36 -7.31
C ARG A 463 34.90 9.90 -7.62
N ILE A 464 33.72 9.41 -7.26
CA ILE A 464 33.33 8.01 -7.57
C ILE A 464 33.12 7.81 -9.06
N CYS A 465 32.48 8.73 -9.79
CA CYS A 465 32.31 8.59 -11.24
C CYS A 465 33.65 8.60 -12.00
N ARG A 466 34.66 9.32 -11.47
CA ARG A 466 36.00 9.37 -12.05
C ARG A 466 36.85 8.15 -11.69
N GLN A 467 36.70 7.61 -10.49
CA GLN A 467 37.47 6.44 -10.02
C GLN A 467 36.85 5.12 -10.48
N GLY A 468 35.52 5.04 -10.49
CA GLY A 468 34.74 3.88 -10.90
C GLY A 468 34.49 3.80 -12.40
N PHE A 469 33.50 2.97 -12.74
CA PHE A 469 33.14 2.60 -14.11
C PHE A 469 31.63 2.78 -14.32
N PRO A 470 31.15 4.02 -14.52
CA PRO A 470 29.73 4.36 -14.50
C PRO A 470 28.90 3.72 -15.63
N ASN A 471 29.57 3.27 -16.69
CA ASN A 471 28.93 2.65 -17.83
C ASN A 471 29.09 1.12 -17.75
N ARG A 472 27.98 0.37 -17.83
CA ARG A 472 28.02 -1.09 -17.84
C ARG A 472 27.14 -1.68 -18.92
N ILE A 473 27.60 -2.77 -19.54
CA ILE A 473 26.89 -3.45 -20.63
C ILE A 473 27.07 -4.96 -20.51
N VAL A 474 25.99 -5.70 -20.76
CA VAL A 474 26.00 -7.17 -20.72
C VAL A 474 26.79 -7.71 -21.91
N PHE A 475 27.50 -8.83 -21.74
CA PHE A 475 28.33 -9.42 -22.80
C PHE A 475 27.58 -9.64 -24.13
N GLN A 476 26.35 -10.16 -24.06
CA GLN A 476 25.53 -10.38 -25.24
C GLN A 476 25.23 -9.08 -26.00
N GLU A 477 24.87 -8.03 -25.27
CA GLU A 477 24.54 -6.73 -25.86
C GLU A 477 25.78 -6.06 -26.44
N PHE A 478 26.91 -6.12 -25.73
CA PHE A 478 28.18 -5.58 -26.22
C PHE A 478 28.60 -6.25 -27.54
N ARG A 479 28.55 -7.58 -27.58
CA ARG A 479 28.83 -8.33 -28.81
C ARG A 479 27.87 -7.92 -29.92
N GLN A 480 26.56 -7.96 -29.66
CA GLN A 480 25.55 -7.67 -30.68
C GLN A 480 25.67 -6.25 -31.24
N ARG A 481 26.02 -5.26 -30.40
CA ARG A 481 26.19 -3.88 -30.86
C ARG A 481 27.49 -3.67 -31.61
N TYR A 482 28.62 -4.13 -31.07
CA TYR A 482 29.94 -3.69 -31.53
C TYR A 482 30.70 -4.72 -32.39
N GLU A 483 30.14 -5.91 -32.67
CA GLU A 483 30.81 -6.91 -33.53
C GLU A 483 31.10 -6.38 -34.95
N ILE A 484 30.32 -5.40 -35.44
CA ILE A 484 30.59 -4.69 -36.70
C ILE A 484 31.94 -3.96 -36.72
N LEU A 485 32.43 -3.52 -35.56
CA LEU A 485 33.72 -2.83 -35.43
C LEU A 485 34.90 -3.81 -35.46
N THR A 486 34.67 -5.08 -35.12
CA THR A 486 35.72 -6.10 -34.99
C THR A 486 35.52 -7.26 -35.97
N PRO A 487 35.58 -7.01 -37.29
CA PRO A 487 35.40 -8.08 -38.27
C PRO A 487 36.48 -9.15 -38.08
N ASN A 488 36.07 -10.43 -38.10
CA ASN A 488 36.94 -11.60 -37.94
C ASN A 488 37.59 -11.81 -36.56
N ALA A 489 37.29 -10.97 -35.56
CA ALA A 489 37.81 -11.17 -34.19
C ALA A 489 37.22 -12.42 -33.52
N ILE A 490 35.96 -12.75 -33.85
CA ILE A 490 35.26 -13.93 -33.33
C ILE A 490 35.22 -15.02 -34.42
N PRO A 491 35.75 -16.22 -34.16
CA PRO A 491 35.64 -17.37 -35.08
C PRO A 491 34.19 -17.80 -35.32
N LYS A 492 33.92 -18.41 -36.47
CA LYS A 492 32.61 -19.01 -36.77
C LYS A 492 32.36 -20.21 -35.86
N GLY A 493 31.32 -20.16 -35.04
CA GLY A 493 30.93 -21.21 -34.10
C GLY A 493 30.33 -20.65 -32.81
N PHE A 494 29.97 -21.53 -31.88
CA PHE A 494 29.59 -21.13 -30.53
C PHE A 494 30.84 -20.71 -29.74
N MET A 495 30.75 -19.60 -29.01
CA MET A 495 31.78 -19.10 -28.10
C MET A 495 31.07 -18.48 -26.90
N ASP A 496 31.65 -18.70 -25.72
CA ASP A 496 31.18 -18.08 -24.48
C ASP A 496 31.17 -16.55 -24.60
N GLY A 497 30.15 -15.91 -24.01
CA GLY A 497 29.93 -14.47 -24.13
C GLY A 497 31.08 -13.64 -23.55
N LYS A 498 31.65 -14.05 -22.41
CA LYS A 498 32.77 -13.36 -21.77
C LYS A 498 34.02 -13.47 -22.63
N GLN A 499 34.35 -14.68 -23.08
CA GLN A 499 35.53 -14.91 -23.92
C GLN A 499 35.44 -14.19 -25.28
N ALA A 500 34.24 -14.15 -25.87
CA ALA A 500 34.00 -13.40 -27.09
C ALA A 500 34.25 -11.90 -26.90
N CYS A 501 33.72 -11.31 -25.82
CA CYS A 501 33.93 -9.90 -25.48
C CYS A 501 35.40 -9.58 -25.20
N GLU A 502 36.13 -10.44 -24.49
CA GLU A 502 37.57 -10.28 -24.26
C GLU A 502 38.36 -10.20 -25.57
N ARG A 503 38.03 -11.04 -26.56
CA ARG A 503 38.66 -11.00 -27.88
C ARG A 503 38.30 -9.73 -28.65
N MET A 504 37.04 -9.31 -28.59
CA MET A 504 36.60 -8.05 -29.21
C MET A 504 37.33 -6.85 -28.61
N ILE A 505 37.43 -6.76 -27.29
CA ILE A 505 38.14 -5.67 -26.60
C ILE A 505 39.61 -5.62 -27.02
N ARG A 506 40.28 -6.79 -27.14
CA ARG A 506 41.66 -6.86 -27.64
C ARG A 506 41.78 -6.39 -29.09
N ALA A 507 40.80 -6.73 -29.94
CA ALA A 507 40.77 -6.29 -31.34
C ALA A 507 40.46 -4.79 -31.49
N LEU A 508 39.73 -4.20 -30.53
CA LEU A 508 39.50 -2.76 -30.44
C LEU A 508 40.67 -1.98 -29.84
N GLU A 509 41.72 -2.68 -29.35
CA GLU A 509 42.92 -2.10 -28.75
C GLU A 509 42.61 -1.11 -27.60
N LEU A 510 41.55 -1.39 -26.82
CA LEU A 510 41.16 -0.54 -25.69
C LEU A 510 42.18 -0.66 -24.54
N ASP A 511 42.57 0.49 -23.98
CA ASP A 511 43.45 0.55 -22.80
C ASP A 511 42.81 -0.20 -21.61
N PRO A 512 43.51 -1.16 -20.98
CA PRO A 512 43.05 -1.86 -19.78
C PRO A 512 42.61 -0.96 -18.62
N ASN A 513 43.05 0.30 -18.54
CA ASN A 513 42.58 1.24 -17.51
C ASN A 513 41.17 1.76 -17.75
N LEU A 514 40.67 1.69 -18.98
CA LEU A 514 39.38 2.24 -19.39
C LEU A 514 38.20 1.28 -19.15
N TYR A 515 38.48 0.00 -18.88
CA TYR A 515 37.44 -1.02 -18.69
C TYR A 515 37.78 -2.04 -17.58
N ARG A 516 36.76 -2.72 -17.07
CA ARG A 516 36.89 -3.93 -16.24
C ARG A 516 35.88 -4.98 -16.71
N ILE A 517 36.27 -6.24 -16.69
CA ILE A 517 35.41 -7.36 -17.10
C ILE A 517 34.93 -8.06 -15.84
N GLY A 518 33.62 -8.09 -15.63
CA GLY A 518 32.98 -8.78 -14.52
C GLY A 518 32.68 -10.25 -14.81
N GLN A 519 31.65 -10.77 -14.16
CA GLN A 519 31.14 -12.13 -14.37
C GLN A 519 30.12 -12.21 -15.49
N SER A 520 29.28 -11.17 -15.65
CA SER A 520 28.22 -11.13 -16.66
C SER A 520 28.26 -9.87 -17.55
N LYS A 521 28.99 -8.83 -17.12
CA LYS A 521 29.03 -7.50 -17.73
C LYS A 521 30.44 -6.97 -17.93
N ILE A 522 30.56 -6.00 -18.82
CA ILE A 522 31.76 -5.16 -19.00
C ILE A 522 31.44 -3.79 -18.43
N PHE A 523 32.39 -3.26 -17.66
CA PHE A 523 32.35 -1.95 -17.04
C PHE A 523 33.32 -1.02 -17.76
N PHE A 524 32.88 0.20 -18.06
CA PHE A 524 33.63 1.20 -18.82
C PHE A 524 33.68 2.53 -18.07
N ARG A 525 34.79 3.24 -18.22
CA ARG A 525 34.89 4.64 -17.81
C ARG A 525 33.99 5.53 -18.67
N ALA A 526 33.70 6.72 -18.16
CA ALA A 526 32.95 7.74 -18.89
C ALA A 526 33.62 8.06 -20.25
N GLY A 527 32.81 8.23 -21.29
CA GLY A 527 33.26 8.57 -22.65
C GLY A 527 33.62 7.39 -23.55
N VAL A 528 34.02 6.24 -23.00
CA VAL A 528 34.47 5.07 -23.81
C VAL A 528 33.35 4.52 -24.69
N LEU A 529 32.16 4.28 -24.13
CA LEU A 529 31.00 3.81 -24.90
C LEU A 529 30.54 4.83 -25.95
N ALA A 530 30.62 6.13 -25.64
CA ALA A 530 30.23 7.17 -26.58
C ALA A 530 31.13 7.15 -27.83
N HIS A 531 32.44 6.98 -27.63
CA HIS A 531 33.39 6.82 -28.74
C HIS A 531 33.13 5.55 -29.56
N LEU A 532 32.84 4.42 -28.90
CA LEU A 532 32.49 3.18 -29.60
C LEU A 532 31.19 3.29 -30.40
N GLU A 533 30.17 3.99 -29.88
CA GLU A 533 28.94 4.26 -30.63
C GLU A 533 29.19 5.19 -31.82
N GLU A 534 30.04 6.22 -31.69
CA GLU A 534 30.40 7.10 -32.79
C GLU A 534 31.09 6.35 -33.94
N GLU A 535 32.10 5.52 -33.63
CA GLU A 535 32.77 4.65 -34.62
C GLU A 535 31.78 3.68 -35.30
N ARG A 536 30.86 3.12 -34.51
CA ARG A 536 29.82 2.22 -35.00
C ARG A 536 28.85 2.94 -35.94
N ASP A 537 28.40 4.13 -35.57
CA ASP A 537 27.49 4.93 -36.37
C ASP A 537 28.11 5.32 -37.71
N LEU A 538 29.42 5.63 -37.74
CA LEU A 538 30.14 5.87 -38.99
C LEU A 538 30.09 4.64 -39.91
N LYS A 539 30.34 3.43 -39.40
CA LYS A 539 30.26 2.18 -40.20
C LYS A 539 28.84 1.85 -40.64
N ILE A 540 27.86 2.07 -39.77
CA ILE A 540 26.45 1.83 -40.09
C ILE A 540 25.96 2.83 -41.13
N THR A 541 26.41 4.08 -41.08
CA THR A 541 25.98 5.15 -42.01
C THR A 541 26.17 4.75 -43.47
N ASP A 542 27.30 4.16 -43.84
CA ASP A 542 27.57 3.69 -45.21
C ASP A 542 26.53 2.64 -45.68
N ILE A 543 26.22 1.69 -44.80
CA ILE A 543 25.22 0.64 -45.07
C ILE A 543 23.82 1.24 -45.15
N ILE A 544 23.49 2.17 -44.26
CA ILE A 544 22.19 2.83 -44.20
C ILE A 544 21.97 3.70 -45.45
N ILE A 545 22.97 4.42 -45.94
CA ILE A 545 22.87 5.20 -47.18
C ILE A 545 22.52 4.27 -48.35
N PHE A 546 23.18 3.12 -48.46
CA PHE A 546 22.88 2.13 -49.48
C PHE A 546 21.45 1.58 -49.33
N PHE A 547 21.05 1.20 -48.12
CA PHE A 547 19.69 0.73 -47.83
C PHE A 547 18.63 1.79 -48.18
N GLN A 548 18.84 3.05 -47.79
CA GLN A 548 17.97 4.17 -48.13
C GLN A 548 17.82 4.34 -49.64
N ALA A 549 18.91 4.19 -50.41
CA ALA A 549 18.85 4.25 -51.87
C ALA A 549 17.98 3.13 -52.45
N VAL A 550 18.10 1.90 -51.92
CA VAL A 550 17.26 0.76 -52.31
C VAL A 550 15.79 1.01 -51.96
N CYS A 551 15.49 1.49 -50.75
CA CYS A 551 14.14 1.82 -50.31
C CYS A 551 13.51 2.92 -51.14
N ARG A 552 14.23 4.02 -51.41
CA ARG A 552 13.77 5.11 -52.29
C ARG A 552 13.49 4.58 -53.69
N GLY A 553 14.37 3.73 -54.23
CA GLY A 553 14.16 3.07 -55.51
C GLY A 553 12.93 2.16 -55.53
N TYR A 554 12.71 1.37 -54.48
CA TYR A 554 11.54 0.50 -54.34
C TYR A 554 10.24 1.31 -54.29
N LEU A 555 10.17 2.33 -53.43
CA LEU A 555 9.00 3.21 -53.29
C LEU A 555 8.71 3.95 -54.59
N ALA A 556 9.74 4.49 -55.25
CA ALA A 556 9.61 5.19 -56.51
C ALA A 556 9.08 4.27 -57.62
N ARG A 557 9.60 3.05 -57.75
CA ARG A 557 9.12 2.06 -58.73
C ARG A 557 7.67 1.66 -58.46
N LYS A 558 7.29 1.43 -57.20
CA LYS A 558 5.90 1.12 -56.83
C LYS A 558 4.95 2.29 -57.15
N ALA A 559 5.34 3.51 -56.83
CA ALA A 559 4.57 4.71 -57.15
C ALA A 559 4.47 4.95 -58.67
N PHE A 560 5.56 4.71 -59.41
CA PHE A 560 5.59 4.82 -60.87
C PHE A 560 4.70 3.77 -61.54
N ALA A 561 4.77 2.50 -61.11
CA ALA A 561 3.90 1.44 -61.62
C ALA A 561 2.41 1.78 -61.40
N LYS A 562 2.06 2.34 -60.23
CA LYS A 562 0.71 2.84 -59.95
C LYS A 562 0.30 3.95 -60.92
N LYS A 563 1.17 4.93 -61.18
CA LYS A 563 0.91 6.00 -62.17
C LYS A 563 0.77 5.47 -63.60
N GLN A 564 1.57 4.47 -63.98
CA GLN A 564 1.52 3.85 -65.30
C GLN A 564 0.21 3.07 -65.49
N GLN A 565 -0.24 2.32 -64.48
CA GLN A 565 -1.56 1.69 -64.47
C GLN A 565 -2.67 2.73 -64.58
N GLN A 566 -2.60 3.84 -63.82
CA GLN A 566 -3.57 4.93 -63.92
C GLN A 566 -3.62 5.55 -65.32
N LEU A 567 -2.47 5.75 -65.98
CA LEU A 567 -2.41 6.27 -67.34
C LEU A 567 -3.04 5.31 -68.37
N SER A 568 -2.75 4.01 -68.24
CA SER A 568 -3.36 2.99 -69.11
C SER A 568 -4.88 2.93 -68.92
N ALA A 569 -5.33 2.89 -67.66
CA ALA A 569 -6.75 2.94 -67.30
C ALA A 569 -7.42 4.21 -67.83
N LEU A 570 -6.75 5.38 -67.75
CA LEU A 570 -7.25 6.65 -68.27
C LEU A 570 -7.44 6.60 -69.79
N LYS A 571 -6.50 6.03 -70.55
CA LYS A 571 -6.62 5.87 -72.02
C LYS A 571 -7.79 4.95 -72.39
N VAL A 572 -7.95 3.85 -71.66
CA VAL A 572 -9.09 2.92 -71.85
C VAL A 572 -10.41 3.63 -71.53
N LEU A 573 -10.47 4.37 -70.42
CA LEU A 573 -11.62 5.20 -70.05
C LEU A 573 -11.97 6.22 -71.14
N GLN A 574 -10.99 6.99 -71.63
CA GLN A 574 -11.19 7.96 -72.70
C GLN A 574 -11.73 7.31 -73.99
N ARG A 575 -11.14 6.18 -74.41
CA ARG A 575 -11.60 5.44 -75.59
C ARG A 575 -13.02 4.88 -75.39
N ASN A 576 -13.31 4.32 -74.22
CA ASN A 576 -14.63 3.78 -73.90
C ASN A 576 -15.69 4.89 -73.80
N CYS A 577 -15.37 6.04 -73.22
CA CYS A 577 -16.26 7.21 -73.22
C CYS A 577 -16.56 7.68 -74.65
N ALA A 578 -15.54 7.78 -75.50
CA ALA A 578 -15.74 8.17 -76.90
C ALA A 578 -16.58 7.13 -77.68
N ALA A 579 -16.34 5.84 -77.47
CA ALA A 579 -17.13 4.76 -78.07
C ALA A 579 -18.58 4.78 -77.57
N TYR A 580 -18.79 4.96 -76.27
CA TYR A 580 -20.12 5.07 -75.66
C TYR A 580 -20.90 6.28 -76.20
N LEU A 581 -20.26 7.45 -76.33
CA LEU A 581 -20.90 8.64 -76.89
C LEU A 581 -21.38 8.42 -78.34
N LYS A 582 -20.69 7.58 -79.12
CA LYS A 582 -21.09 7.17 -80.47
C LYS A 582 -22.18 6.09 -80.46
N LEU A 583 -22.04 5.08 -79.60
CA LEU A 583 -22.90 3.89 -79.56
C LEU A 583 -24.24 4.13 -78.83
N ARG A 584 -24.30 5.08 -77.88
CA ARG A 584 -25.50 5.30 -77.04
C ARG A 584 -26.77 5.61 -77.84
N HIS A 585 -26.61 6.24 -79.00
CA HIS A 585 -27.73 6.62 -79.89
C HIS A 585 -27.94 5.62 -81.03
N TRP A 586 -27.10 4.60 -81.15
CA TRP A 586 -27.21 3.60 -82.22
C TRP A 586 -28.32 2.59 -81.92
N GLN A 587 -29.26 2.45 -82.86
CA GLN A 587 -30.46 1.60 -82.72
C GLN A 587 -30.13 0.14 -82.36
N TRP A 588 -29.16 -0.48 -83.05
CA TRP A 588 -28.73 -1.85 -82.80
C TRP A 588 -28.07 -2.04 -81.44
N TRP A 589 -27.32 -1.05 -80.95
CA TRP A 589 -26.76 -1.09 -79.59
C TRP A 589 -27.87 -1.06 -78.53
N ARG A 590 -28.92 -0.25 -78.72
CA ARG A 590 -30.10 -0.25 -77.84
C ARG A 590 -30.81 -1.60 -77.82
N VAL A 591 -30.97 -2.24 -78.98
CA VAL A 591 -31.54 -3.61 -79.08
C VAL A 591 -30.65 -4.61 -78.35
N PHE A 592 -29.34 -4.62 -78.62
CA PHE A 592 -28.39 -5.50 -77.95
C PHE A 592 -28.41 -5.33 -76.43
N THR A 593 -28.42 -4.10 -75.91
CA THR A 593 -28.52 -3.85 -74.46
C THR A 593 -29.83 -4.30 -73.84
N LYS A 594 -30.94 -4.34 -74.60
CA LYS A 594 -32.24 -4.86 -74.13
C LYS A 594 -32.35 -6.38 -74.24
N VAL A 595 -31.69 -6.99 -75.21
CA VAL A 595 -31.78 -8.44 -75.49
C VAL A 595 -30.73 -9.24 -74.73
N LYS A 596 -29.50 -8.72 -74.54
CA LYS A 596 -28.42 -9.40 -73.82
C LYS A 596 -28.84 -9.94 -72.44
N PRO A 597 -29.59 -9.20 -71.60
CA PRO A 597 -30.05 -9.70 -70.29
C PRO A 597 -31.09 -10.84 -70.38
N LEU A 598 -31.72 -11.05 -71.53
CA LEU A 598 -32.72 -12.11 -71.75
C LEU A 598 -32.07 -13.46 -72.11
N LEU A 599 -30.77 -13.48 -72.38
CA LEU A 599 -30.01 -14.70 -72.66
C LEU A 599 -29.62 -15.40 -71.35
N GLN A 600 -30.19 -16.58 -71.10
CA GLN A 600 -30.02 -17.34 -69.85
C GLN A 600 -28.55 -17.67 -69.52
N VAL A 601 -27.73 -17.98 -70.52
CA VAL A 601 -26.33 -18.45 -70.33
C VAL A 601 -25.45 -17.35 -69.73
N THR A 602 -25.55 -16.12 -70.22
CA THR A 602 -24.79 -14.97 -69.69
C THR A 602 -25.16 -14.61 -68.26
N ARG A 603 -26.42 -14.85 -67.87
CA ARG A 603 -26.89 -14.56 -66.51
C ARG A 603 -26.40 -15.61 -65.50
N GLN A 604 -26.35 -16.88 -65.90
CA GLN A 604 -25.86 -17.97 -65.05
C GLN A 604 -24.34 -17.91 -64.81
N GLU A 605 -23.53 -17.58 -65.83
CA GLU A 605 -22.08 -17.38 -65.62
C GLU A 605 -21.78 -16.19 -64.70
N GLU A 606 -22.46 -15.05 -64.89
CA GLU A 606 -22.33 -13.89 -64.00
C GLU A 606 -22.78 -14.21 -62.56
N GLU A 607 -23.87 -14.97 -62.39
CA GLU A 607 -24.34 -15.43 -61.08
C GLU A 607 -23.37 -16.42 -60.41
N LEU A 608 -22.80 -17.37 -61.15
CA LEU A 608 -21.83 -18.33 -60.62
C LEU A 608 -20.53 -17.62 -60.18
N GLN A 609 -20.03 -16.70 -61.00
CA GLN A 609 -18.81 -15.96 -60.71
C GLN A 609 -19.00 -15.01 -59.53
N ALA A 610 -20.17 -14.37 -59.42
CA ALA A 610 -20.53 -13.58 -58.25
C ALA A 610 -20.63 -14.44 -56.98
N LYS A 611 -21.15 -15.68 -57.09
CA LYS A 611 -21.24 -16.63 -55.96
C LYS A 611 -19.87 -17.13 -55.52
N ASP A 612 -18.93 -17.39 -56.42
CA ASP A 612 -17.56 -17.78 -56.08
C ASP A 612 -16.79 -16.65 -55.39
N GLU A 613 -16.93 -15.40 -55.85
CA GLU A 613 -16.35 -14.23 -55.18
C GLU A 613 -16.98 -13.98 -53.81
N GLU A 614 -18.29 -14.18 -53.68
CA GLU A 614 -19.01 -14.09 -52.41
C GLU A 614 -18.50 -15.15 -51.42
N LEU A 615 -18.32 -16.40 -51.88
CA LEU A 615 -17.80 -17.51 -51.08
C LEU A 615 -16.37 -17.23 -50.57
N LEU A 616 -15.49 -16.70 -51.43
CA LEU A 616 -14.12 -16.33 -51.05
C LEU A 616 -14.10 -15.21 -50.00
N LYS A 617 -14.89 -14.15 -50.20
CA LYS A 617 -15.00 -13.04 -49.23
C LYS A 617 -15.58 -13.50 -47.89
N VAL A 618 -16.55 -14.43 -47.91
CA VAL A 618 -17.12 -15.00 -46.68
C VAL A 618 -16.06 -15.83 -45.94
N LYS A 619 -15.27 -16.65 -46.65
CA LYS A 619 -14.18 -17.43 -46.03
C LYS A 619 -13.08 -16.57 -45.41
N GLU A 620 -12.65 -15.50 -46.09
CA GLU A 620 -11.66 -14.55 -45.53
C GLU A 620 -12.21 -13.78 -44.33
N LYS A 621 -13.51 -13.43 -44.35
CA LYS A 621 -14.16 -12.81 -43.19
C LYS A 621 -14.24 -13.77 -42.03
N GLN A 622 -14.63 -15.02 -42.27
CA GLN A 622 -14.72 -16.05 -41.24
C GLN A 622 -13.38 -16.25 -40.54
N THR A 623 -12.28 -16.41 -41.29
CA THR A 623 -10.94 -16.59 -40.70
C THR A 623 -10.45 -15.37 -39.92
N LYS A 624 -10.84 -14.14 -40.32
CA LYS A 624 -10.56 -12.94 -39.53
C LYS A 624 -11.37 -12.88 -38.25
N VAL A 625 -12.66 -13.22 -38.31
CA VAL A 625 -13.54 -13.24 -37.13
C VAL A 625 -13.07 -14.30 -36.14
N GLU A 626 -12.68 -15.49 -36.59
CA GLU A 626 -12.12 -16.55 -35.74
C GLU A 626 -10.83 -16.07 -35.02
N ALA A 627 -9.95 -15.33 -35.71
CA ALA A 627 -8.74 -14.78 -35.10
C ALA A 627 -9.04 -13.63 -34.10
N GLU A 628 -10.03 -12.79 -34.39
CA GLU A 628 -10.50 -11.72 -33.49
C GLU A 628 -11.16 -12.31 -32.23
N GLU A 629 -11.92 -13.40 -32.37
CA GLU A 629 -12.56 -14.12 -31.26
C GLU A 629 -11.52 -14.76 -30.32
N GLU A 630 -10.47 -15.40 -30.86
CA GLU A 630 -9.36 -15.91 -30.04
C GLU A 630 -8.63 -14.79 -29.25
N GLU A 631 -8.48 -13.61 -29.83
CA GLU A 631 -7.89 -12.45 -29.15
C GLU A 631 -8.82 -11.89 -28.06
N GLU A 632 -10.13 -11.89 -28.30
CA GLU A 632 -11.15 -11.48 -27.33
C GLU A 632 -11.22 -12.44 -26.14
N GLU A 633 -11.16 -13.75 -26.35
CA GLU A 633 -11.08 -14.75 -25.29
C GLU A 633 -9.85 -14.54 -24.39
N ARG A 634 -8.67 -14.32 -24.99
CA ARG A 634 -7.45 -14.00 -24.22
C ARG A 634 -7.60 -12.72 -23.41
N ASN A 635 -8.22 -11.69 -23.98
CA ASN A 635 -8.49 -10.44 -23.26
C ASN A 635 -9.46 -10.65 -22.09
N GLN A 636 -10.48 -11.50 -22.25
CA GLN A 636 -11.39 -11.85 -21.15
C GLN A 636 -10.67 -12.61 -20.03
N VAL A 637 -9.78 -13.55 -20.35
CA VAL A 637 -8.97 -14.26 -19.35
C VAL A 637 -8.12 -13.26 -18.54
N LEU A 638 -7.43 -12.33 -19.21
CA LEU A 638 -6.64 -11.30 -18.56
C LEU A 638 -7.49 -10.34 -17.71
N GLN A 639 -8.69 -9.98 -18.17
CA GLN A 639 -9.63 -9.17 -17.37
C GLN A 639 -10.08 -9.92 -16.11
N ASN A 640 -10.35 -11.22 -16.21
CA ASN A 640 -10.72 -12.05 -15.07
C ASN A 640 -9.57 -12.19 -14.07
N GLU A 641 -8.34 -12.39 -14.53
CA GLU A 641 -7.15 -12.39 -13.67
C GLU A 641 -6.94 -11.04 -12.98
N LYS A 642 -7.10 -9.93 -13.71
CA LYS A 642 -7.04 -8.59 -13.13
C LYS A 642 -8.09 -8.41 -12.03
N LYS A 643 -9.32 -8.86 -12.26
CA LYS A 643 -10.40 -8.77 -11.26
C LYS A 643 -10.08 -9.61 -10.03
N LYS A 644 -9.54 -10.82 -10.19
CA LYS A 644 -9.07 -11.67 -9.09
C LYS A 644 -7.92 -11.03 -8.30
N MET A 645 -6.97 -10.39 -8.98
CA MET A 645 -5.89 -9.66 -8.31
C MET A 645 -6.43 -8.44 -7.56
N GLN A 646 -7.40 -7.71 -8.12
CA GLN A 646 -8.03 -6.59 -7.42
C GLN A 646 -8.78 -7.02 -6.16
N THR A 647 -9.54 -8.12 -6.22
CA THR A 647 -10.20 -8.67 -5.03
C THR A 647 -9.16 -9.12 -4.01
N HIS A 648 -8.09 -9.79 -4.44
CA HIS A 648 -7.02 -10.22 -3.53
C HIS A 648 -6.31 -9.04 -2.86
N ILE A 649 -6.06 -7.93 -3.58
CA ILE A 649 -5.51 -6.70 -2.99
C ILE A 649 -6.48 -6.14 -1.95
N GLN A 650 -7.78 -6.09 -2.24
CA GLN A 650 -8.78 -5.62 -1.28
C GLN A 650 -8.82 -6.51 -0.03
N ASP A 651 -8.81 -7.83 -0.20
CA ASP A 651 -8.78 -8.78 0.92
C ASP A 651 -7.52 -8.60 1.77
N LEU A 652 -6.36 -8.35 1.13
CA LEU A 652 -5.10 -8.07 1.82
C LEU A 652 -5.11 -6.72 2.54
N GLU A 653 -5.75 -5.69 1.96
CA GLU A 653 -5.94 -4.39 2.61
C GLU A 653 -6.83 -4.54 3.86
N GLU A 654 -7.92 -5.32 3.77
CA GLU A 654 -8.81 -5.60 4.89
C GLU A 654 -8.08 -6.42 5.99
N GLN A 655 -7.30 -7.44 5.61
CA GLN A 655 -6.46 -8.18 6.56
C GLN A 655 -5.40 -7.30 7.22
N LEU A 656 -4.78 -6.38 6.47
CA LEU A 656 -3.80 -5.45 7.02
C LEU A 656 -4.46 -4.51 8.05
N ASP A 657 -5.65 -3.99 7.76
CA ASP A 657 -6.42 -3.18 8.69
C ASP A 657 -6.79 -3.96 9.97
N GLU A 658 -7.14 -5.25 9.84
CA GLU A 658 -7.40 -6.14 10.98
C GLU A 658 -6.15 -6.38 11.84
N GLU A 659 -5.02 -6.70 11.21
CA GLU A 659 -3.73 -6.91 11.88
C GLU A 659 -3.20 -5.62 12.53
N GLU A 660 -3.36 -4.47 11.87
CA GLU A 660 -3.03 -3.17 12.48
C GLU A 660 -3.89 -2.90 13.71
N GLY A 661 -5.19 -3.22 13.65
CA GLY A 661 -6.10 -3.15 14.79
C GLY A 661 -5.67 -4.07 15.94
N ALA A 662 -5.29 -5.32 15.64
CA ALA A 662 -4.80 -6.28 16.62
C ALA A 662 -3.49 -5.79 17.26
N ARG A 663 -2.54 -5.30 16.46
CA ARG A 663 -1.27 -4.73 16.92
C ARG A 663 -1.47 -3.53 17.85
N GLN A 664 -2.39 -2.63 17.52
CA GLN A 664 -2.72 -1.48 18.37
C GLN A 664 -3.33 -1.91 19.71
N LYS A 665 -4.23 -2.91 19.70
CA LYS A 665 -4.78 -3.48 20.93
C LYS A 665 -3.67 -4.07 21.81
N LEU A 666 -2.76 -4.83 21.21
CA LEU A 666 -1.62 -5.43 21.92
C LEU A 666 -0.68 -4.36 22.50
N GLN A 667 -0.45 -3.27 21.76
CA GLN A 667 0.33 -2.12 22.23
C GLN A 667 -0.32 -1.43 23.42
N LEU A 668 -1.66 -1.30 23.44
CA LEU A 668 -2.38 -0.75 24.59
C LEU A 668 -2.28 -1.67 25.81
N GLU A 669 -2.47 -2.98 25.61
CA GLU A 669 -2.31 -3.98 26.67
C GLU A 669 -0.89 -3.92 27.26
N LYS A 670 0.13 -3.78 26.40
CA LYS A 670 1.52 -3.57 26.83
C LYS A 670 1.68 -2.32 27.70
N VAL A 671 1.20 -1.15 27.26
CA VAL A 671 1.30 0.10 28.05
C VAL A 671 0.60 -0.04 29.40
N THR A 672 -0.59 -0.66 29.44
CA THR A 672 -1.29 -0.90 30.71
C THR A 672 -0.57 -1.89 31.62
N ALA A 673 0.08 -2.91 31.05
CA ALA A 673 0.90 -3.85 31.80
C ALA A 673 2.16 -3.17 32.36
N GLU A 674 2.85 -2.35 31.56
CA GLU A 674 4.01 -1.56 31.98
C GLU A 674 3.65 -0.59 33.12
N ALA A 675 2.49 0.08 33.03
CA ALA A 675 1.99 0.93 34.12
C ALA A 675 1.71 0.15 35.41
N LYS A 676 1.15 -1.07 35.30
CA LYS A 676 0.95 -1.96 36.46
C LYS A 676 2.26 -2.43 37.06
N ILE A 677 3.22 -2.83 36.23
CA ILE A 677 4.56 -3.24 36.66
C ILE A 677 5.22 -2.10 37.44
N LYS A 678 5.22 -0.88 36.89
CA LYS A 678 5.79 0.28 37.56
C LYS A 678 5.14 0.57 38.92
N LYS A 679 3.82 0.45 39.01
CA LYS A 679 3.10 0.59 40.30
C LYS A 679 3.50 -0.51 41.29
N MET A 680 3.61 -1.75 40.84
CA MET A 680 4.06 -2.87 41.68
C MET A 680 5.52 -2.68 42.13
N GLU A 681 6.39 -2.17 41.28
CA GLU A 681 7.78 -1.83 41.64
C GLU A 681 7.83 -0.76 42.73
N GLU A 682 7.01 0.29 42.63
CA GLU A 682 6.87 1.33 43.67
C GLU A 682 6.34 0.74 44.99
N GLU A 683 5.36 -0.17 44.94
CA GLU A 683 4.83 -0.87 46.11
C GLU A 683 5.86 -1.79 46.76
N ILE A 684 6.67 -2.52 45.96
CA ILE A 684 7.77 -3.35 46.47
C ILE A 684 8.81 -2.48 47.18
N LEU A 685 9.18 -1.34 46.62
CA LEU A 685 10.17 -0.42 47.21
C LEU A 685 9.67 0.15 48.55
N LEU A 686 8.37 0.44 48.67
CA LEU A 686 7.73 0.81 49.94
C LEU A 686 7.75 -0.33 50.96
N LEU A 687 7.45 -1.56 50.53
CA LEU A 687 7.49 -2.75 51.40
C LEU A 687 8.92 -3.06 51.86
N GLU A 688 9.93 -2.87 51.02
CA GLU A 688 11.34 -3.02 51.37
C GLU A 688 11.78 -1.99 52.42
N ASP A 689 11.36 -0.73 52.30
CA ASP A 689 11.62 0.30 53.32
C ASP A 689 10.94 -0.04 54.66
N GLN A 690 9.70 -0.53 54.62
CA GLN A 690 9.00 -1.00 55.81
C GLN A 690 9.71 -2.21 56.44
N ASN A 691 10.13 -3.19 55.64
CA ASN A 691 10.88 -4.35 56.13
C ASN A 691 12.22 -3.94 56.77
N SER A 692 12.92 -2.97 56.17
CA SER A 692 14.16 -2.42 56.74
C SER A 692 13.91 -1.76 58.11
N LYS A 693 12.81 -1.03 58.26
CA LYS A 693 12.39 -0.45 59.55
C LYS A 693 12.06 -1.54 60.57
N PHE A 694 11.27 -2.55 60.20
CA PHE A 694 10.95 -3.67 61.07
C PHE A 694 12.19 -4.49 61.47
N LEU A 695 13.16 -4.68 60.56
CA LEU A 695 14.44 -5.32 60.88
C LEU A 695 15.24 -4.54 61.92
N LYS A 696 15.25 -3.19 61.83
CA LYS A 696 15.91 -2.34 62.83
C LYS A 696 15.20 -2.40 64.17
N GLU A 697 13.86 -2.33 64.19
CA GLU A 697 13.07 -2.46 65.43
C GLU A 697 13.24 -3.84 66.06
N LYS A 698 13.19 -4.91 65.25
CA LYS A 698 13.45 -6.28 65.68
C LYS A 698 14.82 -6.38 66.35
N LYS A 699 15.87 -5.87 65.70
CA LYS A 699 17.22 -5.86 66.29
C LYS A 699 17.27 -5.09 67.60
N LEU A 700 16.62 -3.93 67.69
CA LEU A 700 16.55 -3.15 68.92
C LEU A 700 15.82 -3.89 70.04
N THR A 701 14.74 -4.63 69.72
CA THR A 701 14.04 -5.47 70.67
C THR A 701 14.85 -6.71 71.08
N GLU A 702 15.58 -7.33 70.15
CA GLU A 702 16.50 -8.44 70.45
C GLU A 702 17.62 -7.98 71.38
N ASP A 703 18.21 -6.81 71.14
CA ASP A 703 19.22 -6.20 72.00
C ASP A 703 18.65 -5.91 73.41
N ARG A 704 17.41 -5.38 73.51
CA ARG A 704 16.72 -5.18 74.80
C ARG A 704 16.40 -6.50 75.50
N ILE A 705 16.01 -7.53 74.77
CA ILE A 705 15.76 -8.87 75.33
C ILE A 705 17.08 -9.43 75.87
N ALA A 706 18.17 -9.32 75.12
CA ALA A 706 19.49 -9.77 75.57
C ALA A 706 19.95 -9.03 76.83
N GLU A 707 19.74 -7.72 76.90
CA GLU A 707 20.03 -6.90 78.09
C GLU A 707 19.18 -7.34 79.31
N CYS A 708 17.86 -7.47 79.15
CA CYS A 708 16.97 -7.99 80.20
C CYS A 708 17.35 -9.41 80.63
N THR A 709 17.76 -10.27 79.69
CA THR A 709 18.18 -11.65 79.99
C THR A 709 19.50 -11.67 80.75
N SER A 710 20.43 -10.76 80.43
CA SER A 710 21.68 -10.58 81.17
C SER A 710 21.43 -10.04 82.58
N GLN A 711 20.53 -9.06 82.73
CA GLN A 711 20.12 -8.55 84.05
C GLN A 711 19.43 -9.65 84.87
N LEU A 712 18.57 -10.47 84.24
CA LEU A 712 17.93 -11.60 84.88
C LEU A 712 18.98 -12.63 85.33
N ALA A 713 19.99 -12.93 84.51
CA ALA A 713 21.08 -13.84 84.87
C ALA A 713 21.94 -13.29 86.04
N GLU A 714 22.20 -11.98 86.07
CA GLU A 714 22.87 -11.34 87.22
C GLU A 714 22.02 -11.41 88.50
N GLU A 715 20.72 -11.18 88.41
CA GLU A 715 19.80 -11.33 89.54
C GLU A 715 19.67 -12.80 89.97
N GLU A 716 19.69 -13.76 89.04
CA GLU A 716 19.74 -15.19 89.34
C GLU A 716 21.04 -15.59 90.03
N GLU A 717 22.20 -15.05 89.64
CA GLU A 717 23.46 -15.28 90.34
C GLU A 717 23.50 -14.60 91.72
N LYS A 718 22.89 -13.40 91.87
CA LYS A 718 22.67 -12.79 93.19
C LYS A 718 21.75 -13.66 94.05
N ALA A 719 20.67 -14.20 93.48
CA ALA A 719 19.75 -15.11 94.16
C ALA A 719 20.44 -16.42 94.55
N LYS A 720 21.29 -17.00 93.69
CA LYS A 720 22.13 -18.17 94.02
C LYS A 720 23.16 -17.85 95.11
N ASN A 721 23.77 -16.67 95.09
CA ASN A 721 24.71 -16.25 96.12
C ASN A 721 24.01 -16.00 97.47
N LEU A 722 22.82 -15.41 97.45
CA LEU A 722 21.94 -15.29 98.62
C LEU A 722 21.47 -16.66 99.10
N ALA A 723 21.16 -17.61 98.20
CA ALA A 723 20.83 -18.98 98.56
C ALA A 723 22.02 -19.74 99.15
N LYS A 724 23.25 -19.52 98.66
CA LYS A 724 24.48 -20.06 99.28
C LYS A 724 24.73 -19.45 100.66
N LEU A 725 24.48 -18.15 100.83
CA LEU A 725 24.57 -17.47 102.13
C LEU A 725 23.49 -17.97 103.10
N LYS A 726 22.26 -18.17 102.61
CA LYS A 726 21.15 -18.80 103.32
C LYS A 726 21.53 -20.21 103.77
N ASN A 727 22.05 -21.06 102.89
CA ASN A 727 22.50 -22.41 103.25
C ASN A 727 23.65 -22.40 104.27
N LYS A 728 24.55 -21.40 104.22
CA LYS A 728 25.61 -21.22 105.24
C LYS A 728 25.05 -20.79 106.60
N GLN A 729 24.05 -19.91 106.61
CA GLN A 729 23.34 -19.52 107.84
C GLN A 729 22.45 -20.65 108.36
N GLU A 730 21.79 -21.43 107.48
CA GLU A 730 21.03 -22.62 107.84
C GLU A 730 21.92 -23.70 108.45
N MET A 731 23.14 -23.92 107.94
CA MET A 731 24.15 -24.78 108.58
C MET A 731 24.55 -24.28 109.99
N MET A 732 24.67 -22.96 110.18
CA MET A 732 24.98 -22.36 111.49
C MET A 732 23.78 -22.44 112.45
N ILE A 733 22.56 -22.38 111.91
CA ILE A 733 21.31 -22.65 112.64
C ILE A 733 21.22 -24.14 112.98
N THR A 734 21.63 -25.08 112.12
CA THR A 734 21.61 -26.52 112.42
C THR A 734 22.60 -26.90 113.52
N ASP A 735 23.76 -26.25 113.61
CA ASP A 735 24.74 -26.43 114.71
C ASP A 735 24.23 -25.85 116.05
N LEU A 736 23.41 -24.78 115.99
CA LEU A 736 22.70 -24.22 117.15
C LEU A 736 21.45 -25.05 117.53
N GLU A 737 20.77 -25.64 116.56
CA GLU A 737 19.65 -26.55 116.75
C GLU A 737 20.09 -27.92 117.28
N GLU A 738 21.31 -28.41 116.99
CA GLU A 738 21.89 -29.58 117.66
C GLU A 738 22.20 -29.34 119.14
N ARG A 739 22.50 -28.09 119.53
CA ARG A 739 22.57 -27.68 120.94
C ARG A 739 21.18 -27.55 121.58
N LEU A 740 20.16 -27.15 120.82
CA LEU A 740 18.75 -27.09 121.25
C LEU A 740 18.09 -28.48 121.34
N LYS A 741 18.53 -29.45 120.53
CA LYS A 741 18.09 -30.87 120.55
C LYS A 741 18.47 -31.61 121.83
N LYS A 742 19.45 -31.11 122.59
CA LYS A 742 19.75 -31.57 123.95
C LYS A 742 18.74 -31.04 124.98
N GLU A 743 18.11 -29.90 124.70
CA GLU A 743 17.13 -29.24 125.56
C GLU A 743 15.69 -29.68 125.25
N GLU A 744 15.32 -29.92 123.98
CA GLU A 744 13.98 -30.42 123.59
C GLU A 744 13.73 -31.91 123.88
N LYS A 745 14.73 -32.63 124.40
CA LYS A 745 14.53 -33.95 125.02
C LYS A 745 13.60 -33.88 126.24
N THR A 746 13.34 -32.68 126.77
CA THR A 746 12.29 -32.38 127.75
C THR A 746 10.91 -32.10 127.13
N ARG A 747 10.79 -31.98 125.80
CA ARG A 747 9.53 -31.82 125.03
C ARG A 747 8.98 -33.15 124.49
N GLN A 748 9.55 -34.28 124.93
CA GLN A 748 9.03 -35.64 124.69
C GLN A 748 7.73 -35.94 125.46
N GLU A 749 7.19 -34.99 126.23
CA GLU A 749 5.86 -35.11 126.85
C GLU A 749 4.70 -34.74 125.91
N LEU A 750 4.96 -34.22 124.69
CA LEU A 750 3.93 -33.88 123.70
C LEU A 750 3.85 -34.86 122.51
N GLU A 751 4.18 -36.13 122.77
CA GLU A 751 4.14 -37.25 121.82
C GLU A 751 2.72 -37.81 121.54
N LYS A 752 1.63 -37.11 121.86
CA LYS A 752 0.26 -37.59 121.58
C LYS A 752 -0.39 -37.04 120.31
N ALA A 753 0.22 -36.06 119.65
CA ALA A 753 -0.29 -35.52 118.37
C ALA A 753 0.41 -36.11 117.13
N LYS A 754 0.92 -37.34 117.25
CA LYS A 754 1.64 -38.12 116.22
C LYS A 754 0.75 -39.14 115.47
N ARG A 755 -0.55 -38.90 115.22
CA ARG A 755 -1.40 -39.96 114.61
C ARG A 755 -2.47 -39.54 113.59
N LYS A 756 -2.30 -38.42 112.88
CA LYS A 756 -3.15 -38.08 111.71
C LYS A 756 -2.37 -37.42 110.57
N LEU A 757 -1.16 -37.92 110.32
CA LEU A 757 -0.32 -37.65 109.15
C LEU A 757 0.15 -39.00 108.56
N ASP A 758 -0.79 -39.92 108.36
CA ASP A 758 -0.56 -41.26 107.77
C ASP A 758 -1.62 -41.59 106.69
N GLY A 759 -2.17 -40.57 106.01
CA GLY A 759 -3.21 -40.75 104.98
C GLY A 759 -2.89 -40.17 103.60
N GLU A 760 -1.89 -39.31 103.45
CA GLU A 760 -1.63 -38.59 102.19
C GLU A 760 -0.32 -39.03 101.50
N THR A 761 0.39 -39.99 102.07
CA THR A 761 1.64 -40.53 101.49
C THR A 761 1.38 -41.72 100.55
N THR A 762 0.17 -42.27 100.52
CA THR A 762 -0.21 -43.40 99.65
C THR A 762 -0.65 -42.98 98.24
N ASP A 763 -1.18 -41.78 98.05
CA ASP A 763 -1.75 -41.37 96.74
C ASP A 763 -0.69 -40.81 95.76
N LEU A 764 0.51 -40.48 96.22
CA LEU A 764 1.61 -40.01 95.37
C LEU A 764 2.58 -41.13 94.95
N GLN A 765 2.43 -42.34 95.49
CA GLN A 765 3.21 -43.52 95.10
C GLN A 765 2.59 -44.29 93.92
N ASP A 766 1.30 -44.14 93.65
CA ASP A 766 0.61 -44.81 92.53
C ASP A 766 0.74 -44.06 91.18
N GLN A 767 1.02 -42.76 91.17
CA GLN A 767 1.25 -41.99 89.92
C GLN A 767 2.65 -42.21 89.31
N ILE A 768 3.62 -42.71 90.09
CA ILE A 768 4.99 -42.95 89.61
C ILE A 768 5.12 -44.33 88.94
N ALA A 769 4.26 -45.30 89.29
CA ALA A 769 4.22 -46.62 88.67
C ALA A 769 3.61 -46.61 87.26
N GLU A 770 2.69 -45.68 86.97
CA GLU A 770 2.01 -45.57 85.66
C GLU A 770 2.90 -44.94 84.58
N LEU A 771 3.82 -44.04 84.96
CA LEU A 771 4.80 -43.44 84.03
C LEU A 771 6.00 -44.36 83.72
N GLN A 772 6.27 -45.37 84.55
CA GLN A 772 7.31 -46.37 84.28
C GLN A 772 6.85 -47.48 83.32
N ALA A 773 5.53 -47.69 83.15
CA ALA A 773 4.97 -48.61 82.17
C ALA A 773 4.97 -48.05 80.73
N GLN A 774 4.83 -46.73 80.56
CA GLN A 774 4.82 -46.07 79.24
C GLN A 774 6.22 -45.99 78.58
N ILE A 775 7.30 -46.02 79.38
CA ILE A 775 8.69 -45.95 78.87
C ILE A 775 9.13 -47.29 78.25
N GLU A 776 8.63 -48.41 78.74
CA GLU A 776 9.01 -49.74 78.25
C GLU A 776 8.23 -50.15 76.98
N GLU A 777 7.03 -49.58 76.78
CA GLU A 777 6.24 -49.72 75.54
C GLU A 777 6.84 -48.94 74.36
N LEU A 778 7.46 -47.77 74.63
CA LEU A 778 8.14 -46.96 73.60
C LEU A 778 9.50 -47.56 73.14
N LYS A 779 10.20 -48.32 74.00
CA LYS A 779 11.45 -49.01 73.60
C LYS A 779 11.21 -50.20 72.67
N ILE A 780 10.09 -50.90 72.80
CA ILE A 780 9.70 -52.01 71.91
C ILE A 780 9.23 -51.50 70.53
N GLN A 781 8.68 -50.29 70.46
CA GLN A 781 8.33 -49.63 69.20
C GLN A 781 9.56 -49.07 68.44
N LEU A 782 10.61 -48.64 69.14
CA LEU A 782 11.86 -48.16 68.53
C LEU A 782 12.64 -49.30 67.84
N ALA A 783 12.72 -50.48 68.44
CA ALA A 783 13.41 -51.65 67.89
C ALA A 783 12.75 -52.21 66.60
N LYS A 784 11.40 -52.13 66.49
CA LYS A 784 10.68 -52.47 65.24
C LYS A 784 10.88 -51.43 64.14
N LYS A 785 11.09 -50.16 64.49
CA LYS A 785 11.36 -49.07 63.53
C LYS A 785 12.78 -49.12 62.97
N GLU A 786 13.75 -49.64 63.72
CA GLU A 786 15.14 -49.81 63.24
C GLU A 786 15.30 -51.00 62.27
N GLU A 787 14.53 -52.09 62.42
CA GLU A 787 14.47 -53.19 61.45
C GLU A 787 13.74 -52.79 60.14
N GLU A 788 12.67 -51.98 60.22
CA GLU A 788 11.99 -51.41 59.04
C GLU A 788 12.89 -50.43 58.25
N LEU A 789 13.81 -49.73 58.93
CA LEU A 789 14.74 -48.76 58.32
C LEU A 789 15.90 -49.46 57.58
N GLN A 790 16.41 -50.58 58.08
CA GLN A 790 17.44 -51.38 57.38
C GLN A 790 16.86 -52.16 56.17
N ALA A 791 15.59 -52.57 56.21
CA ALA A 791 14.91 -53.19 55.06
C ALA A 791 14.52 -52.17 53.97
N ALA A 792 14.36 -50.88 54.32
CA ALA A 792 14.07 -49.79 53.38
C ALA A 792 15.34 -49.32 52.62
N LEU A 793 16.52 -49.35 53.25
CA LEU A 793 17.78 -48.99 52.61
C LEU A 793 18.19 -50.00 51.52
N ALA A 794 17.91 -51.30 51.71
CA ALA A 794 18.20 -52.34 50.71
C ALA A 794 17.23 -52.32 49.50
N ARG A 795 15.99 -51.81 49.66
CA ARG A 795 15.08 -51.53 48.52
C ARG A 795 15.45 -50.25 47.77
N GLY A 796 16.03 -49.27 48.46
CA GLY A 796 16.48 -48.01 47.86
C GLY A 796 17.60 -48.20 46.82
N ASP A 797 18.49 -49.17 47.01
CA ASP A 797 19.59 -49.46 46.08
C ASP A 797 19.13 -50.22 44.82
N GLU A 798 18.11 -51.08 44.91
CA GLU A 798 17.46 -51.71 43.74
C GLU A 798 16.53 -50.72 42.99
N GLU A 799 15.84 -49.83 43.72
CA GLU A 799 15.05 -48.74 43.13
C GLU A 799 15.92 -47.67 42.47
N ALA A 800 17.15 -47.41 42.93
CA ALA A 800 18.07 -46.45 42.30
C ALA A 800 18.53 -46.90 40.89
N VAL A 801 18.71 -48.21 40.67
CA VAL A 801 19.08 -48.79 39.37
C VAL A 801 17.88 -48.80 38.41
N GLN A 802 16.67 -49.11 38.88
CA GLN A 802 15.43 -48.96 38.08
C GLN A 802 15.10 -47.49 37.81
N LYS A 803 15.33 -46.58 38.76
CA LYS A 803 15.13 -45.13 38.63
C LYS A 803 16.04 -44.51 37.58
N ASN A 804 17.30 -44.96 37.45
CA ASN A 804 18.20 -44.45 36.40
C ASN A 804 17.83 -44.95 34.99
N ASN A 805 17.32 -46.18 34.85
CA ASN A 805 16.79 -46.68 33.59
C ASN A 805 15.44 -46.05 33.24
N ALA A 806 14.58 -45.80 34.23
CA ALA A 806 13.35 -45.03 34.08
C ALA A 806 13.63 -43.55 33.79
N LEU A 807 14.66 -42.92 34.36
CA LEU A 807 15.05 -41.52 34.07
C LEU A 807 15.51 -41.29 32.62
N LYS A 808 16.07 -42.31 31.97
CA LYS A 808 16.39 -42.26 30.53
C LYS A 808 15.12 -42.31 29.67
N LEU A 809 14.21 -43.23 29.99
CA LEU A 809 12.90 -43.34 29.31
C LEU A 809 11.99 -42.14 29.60
N ILE A 810 12.09 -41.57 30.82
CA ILE A 810 11.40 -40.36 31.26
C ILE A 810 11.97 -39.13 30.55
N ARG A 811 13.26 -39.04 30.18
CA ARG A 811 13.75 -37.91 29.37
C ARG A 811 13.26 -37.95 27.92
N GLU A 812 13.19 -39.14 27.31
CA GLU A 812 12.61 -39.31 25.97
C GLU A 812 11.09 -39.08 25.98
N LEU A 813 10.38 -39.57 27.00
CA LEU A 813 8.96 -39.30 27.19
C LEU A 813 8.69 -37.87 27.70
N GLN A 814 9.60 -37.20 28.41
CA GLN A 814 9.47 -35.79 28.84
C GLN A 814 9.66 -34.82 27.67
N ALA A 815 10.42 -35.18 26.64
CA ALA A 815 10.46 -34.39 25.41
C ALA A 815 9.14 -34.50 24.63
N GLN A 816 8.57 -35.71 24.52
CA GLN A 816 7.25 -35.92 23.90
C GLN A 816 6.09 -35.40 24.75
N ILE A 817 6.21 -35.44 26.08
CA ILE A 817 5.25 -34.88 27.03
C ILE A 817 5.40 -33.35 27.09
N ALA A 818 6.56 -32.75 26.89
CA ALA A 818 6.70 -31.29 26.82
C ALA A 818 6.00 -30.71 25.57
N GLU A 819 6.15 -31.39 24.42
CA GLU A 819 5.46 -31.01 23.18
C GLU A 819 3.93 -31.22 23.31
N LEU A 820 3.49 -32.35 23.88
CA LEU A 820 2.08 -32.59 24.18
C LEU A 820 1.53 -31.80 25.38
N GLN A 821 2.38 -31.30 26.30
CA GLN A 821 1.99 -30.41 27.40
C GLN A 821 1.90 -28.96 26.94
N GLU A 822 2.67 -28.52 25.94
CA GLU A 822 2.50 -27.21 25.31
C GLU A 822 1.19 -27.18 24.51
N ASP A 823 0.87 -28.27 23.79
CA ASP A 823 -0.42 -28.45 23.12
C ASP A 823 -1.59 -28.59 24.12
N LEU A 824 -1.43 -29.37 25.19
CA LEU A 824 -2.47 -29.53 26.23
C LEU A 824 -2.61 -28.31 27.15
N GLU A 825 -1.57 -27.51 27.39
CA GLU A 825 -1.67 -26.21 28.10
C GLU A 825 -2.26 -25.12 27.20
N SER A 826 -2.00 -25.14 25.90
CA SER A 826 -2.71 -24.30 24.90
C SER A 826 -4.21 -24.64 24.85
N GLU A 827 -4.55 -25.93 24.82
CA GLU A 827 -5.93 -26.44 24.86
C GLU A 827 -6.60 -26.22 26.24
N LYS A 828 -5.85 -26.34 27.35
CA LYS A 828 -6.36 -26.05 28.71
C LYS A 828 -6.45 -24.56 29.00
N ALA A 829 -5.61 -23.71 28.42
CA ALA A 829 -5.70 -22.25 28.57
C ALA A 829 -6.88 -21.69 27.78
N SER A 830 -7.15 -22.23 26.59
CA SER A 830 -8.35 -21.92 25.80
C SER A 830 -9.62 -22.49 26.45
N ARG A 831 -9.59 -23.71 26.97
CA ARG A 831 -10.70 -24.30 27.75
C ARG A 831 -10.93 -23.61 29.10
N ASN A 832 -9.90 -23.19 29.84
CA ASN A 832 -10.04 -22.44 31.08
C ASN A 832 -10.49 -20.99 30.83
N LYS A 833 -10.13 -20.36 29.70
CA LYS A 833 -10.75 -19.09 29.26
C LYS A 833 -12.23 -19.26 28.93
N ALA A 834 -12.60 -20.37 28.27
CA ALA A 834 -13.99 -20.69 27.97
C ALA A 834 -14.81 -21.09 29.22
N GLU A 835 -14.23 -21.84 30.18
CA GLU A 835 -14.87 -22.17 31.46
C GLU A 835 -14.94 -20.96 32.40
N LYS A 836 -13.95 -20.04 32.37
CA LYS A 836 -13.99 -18.77 33.12
C LYS A 836 -15.01 -17.79 32.54
N GLN A 837 -15.08 -17.63 31.22
CA GLN A 837 -16.15 -16.85 30.56
C GLN A 837 -17.53 -17.49 30.79
N LYS A 838 -17.65 -18.82 30.87
CA LYS A 838 -18.89 -19.51 31.23
C LYS A 838 -19.28 -19.33 32.70
N ARG A 839 -18.31 -19.20 33.62
CA ARG A 839 -18.54 -18.92 35.04
C ARG A 839 -18.90 -17.46 35.29
N ASP A 840 -18.19 -16.53 34.64
CA ASP A 840 -18.46 -15.09 34.68
C ASP A 840 -19.83 -14.77 34.04
N LEU A 841 -20.19 -15.41 32.91
CA LEU A 841 -21.52 -15.29 32.29
C LEU A 841 -22.62 -15.99 33.09
N SER A 842 -22.30 -16.96 33.96
CA SER A 842 -23.28 -17.66 34.81
C SER A 842 -23.49 -16.94 36.15
N GLU A 843 -22.47 -16.24 36.67
CA GLU A 843 -22.54 -15.33 37.82
C GLU A 843 -23.22 -14.00 37.43
N GLU A 844 -23.01 -13.48 36.21
CA GLU A 844 -23.81 -12.38 35.65
C GLU A 844 -25.26 -12.81 35.39
N LEU A 845 -25.52 -14.07 35.04
CA LEU A 845 -26.88 -14.62 34.89
C LEU A 845 -27.61 -14.79 36.22
N GLU A 846 -26.90 -15.10 37.33
CA GLU A 846 -27.46 -15.19 38.68
C GLU A 846 -27.66 -13.79 39.31
N ALA A 847 -26.77 -12.83 39.04
CA ALA A 847 -26.89 -11.43 39.45
C ALA A 847 -28.03 -10.71 38.71
N LEU A 848 -28.20 -10.96 37.40
CA LEU A 848 -29.36 -10.48 36.63
C LEU A 848 -30.68 -11.20 37.01
N LYS A 849 -30.61 -12.38 37.62
CA LYS A 849 -31.78 -13.11 38.15
C LYS A 849 -32.27 -12.53 39.47
N THR A 850 -31.34 -12.09 40.32
CA THR A 850 -31.64 -11.45 41.62
C THR A 850 -32.06 -9.98 41.47
N GLU A 851 -31.54 -9.23 40.50
CA GLU A 851 -32.07 -7.89 40.15
C GLU A 851 -33.45 -7.93 39.47
N LEU A 852 -33.83 -9.06 38.86
CA LEU A 852 -35.15 -9.27 38.23
C LEU A 852 -36.22 -9.78 39.24
N GLU A 853 -35.80 -10.37 40.37
CA GLU A 853 -36.70 -10.78 41.46
C GLU A 853 -37.14 -9.61 42.37
N ASP A 854 -36.39 -8.51 42.42
CA ASP A 854 -36.69 -7.33 43.26
C ASP A 854 -37.58 -6.25 42.59
N THR A 855 -38.05 -6.45 41.35
CA THR A 855 -39.02 -5.54 40.70
C THR A 855 -40.19 -6.27 40.03
N LEU A 856 -40.71 -7.30 40.69
CA LEU A 856 -41.96 -7.98 40.33
C LEU A 856 -43.01 -7.78 41.43
N ASP A 857 -43.53 -6.55 41.53
CA ASP A 857 -44.85 -6.29 42.07
C ASP A 857 -45.50 -5.13 41.31
N THR A 858 -46.19 -5.44 40.20
CA THR A 858 -47.52 -4.89 39.86
C THR A 858 -48.01 -5.47 38.52
N THR A 859 -48.83 -6.50 38.66
CA THR A 859 -49.19 -7.52 37.67
C THR A 859 -50.55 -7.20 37.03
N ALA A 860 -50.56 -6.85 35.74
CA ALA A 860 -51.73 -6.98 34.84
C ALA A 860 -51.36 -6.81 33.35
N ALA A 861 -50.45 -5.88 33.02
CA ALA A 861 -50.05 -5.59 31.63
C ALA A 861 -49.07 -6.61 31.01
N GLN A 862 -48.46 -7.48 31.83
CA GLN A 862 -47.46 -8.46 31.37
C GLN A 862 -48.05 -9.71 30.70
N GLN A 863 -49.32 -10.06 30.96
CA GLN A 863 -49.92 -11.27 30.38
C GLN A 863 -50.30 -11.10 28.89
N GLU A 864 -50.72 -9.90 28.47
CA GLU A 864 -50.98 -9.59 27.04
C GLU A 864 -49.69 -9.41 26.24
N LEU A 865 -48.62 -8.88 26.85
CA LEU A 865 -47.35 -8.68 26.17
C LEU A 865 -46.57 -9.99 25.99
N ARG A 866 -46.72 -10.94 26.93
CA ARG A 866 -46.09 -12.26 26.84
C ARG A 866 -46.76 -13.16 25.80
N THR A 867 -48.09 -13.09 25.67
CA THR A 867 -48.84 -13.79 24.60
C THR A 867 -48.55 -13.19 23.22
N LYS A 868 -48.43 -11.86 23.10
CA LYS A 868 -47.97 -11.22 21.84
C LYS A 868 -46.53 -11.57 21.48
N ARG A 869 -45.60 -11.60 22.44
CA ARG A 869 -44.20 -11.98 22.18
C ARG A 869 -44.04 -13.47 21.88
N GLU A 870 -44.84 -14.34 22.48
CA GLU A 870 -44.87 -15.77 22.12
C GLU A 870 -45.47 -15.99 20.72
N GLN A 871 -46.47 -15.19 20.31
CA GLN A 871 -46.98 -15.19 18.94
C GLN A 871 -45.97 -14.63 17.93
N GLU A 872 -45.29 -13.51 18.23
CA GLU A 872 -44.26 -12.94 17.34
C GLU A 872 -43.04 -13.86 17.21
N VAL A 873 -42.62 -14.53 18.29
CA VAL A 873 -41.53 -15.52 18.22
C VAL A 873 -41.97 -16.77 17.45
N ALA A 874 -43.23 -17.18 17.55
CA ALA A 874 -43.77 -18.28 16.75
C ALA A 874 -43.91 -17.91 15.27
N GLU A 875 -44.35 -16.69 14.94
CA GLU A 875 -44.40 -16.18 13.57
C GLU A 875 -43.02 -15.99 12.97
N LEU A 876 -42.05 -15.47 13.72
CA LEU A 876 -40.66 -15.33 13.27
C LEU A 876 -39.97 -16.68 13.11
N LYS A 877 -40.22 -17.66 13.99
CA LYS A 877 -39.73 -19.03 13.80
C LYS A 877 -40.34 -19.68 12.56
N LYS A 878 -41.65 -19.49 12.34
CA LYS A 878 -42.34 -20.00 11.16
C LYS A 878 -41.87 -19.32 9.88
N ALA A 879 -41.61 -18.01 9.91
CA ALA A 879 -41.04 -17.26 8.80
C ALA A 879 -39.59 -17.68 8.50
N ILE A 880 -38.79 -17.97 9.53
CA ILE A 880 -37.42 -18.49 9.36
C ILE A 880 -37.47 -19.92 8.80
N GLU A 881 -38.36 -20.78 9.27
CA GLU A 881 -38.54 -22.13 8.71
C GLU A 881 -39.07 -22.08 7.28
N GLU A 882 -39.98 -21.16 6.95
CA GLU A 882 -40.55 -20.98 5.62
C GLU A 882 -39.52 -20.37 4.65
N GLU A 883 -38.70 -19.41 5.10
CA GLU A 883 -37.55 -18.90 4.35
C GLU A 883 -36.45 -19.93 4.19
N THR A 884 -36.15 -20.73 5.22
CA THR A 884 -35.17 -21.83 5.12
C THR A 884 -35.64 -22.88 4.13
N LYS A 885 -36.95 -23.20 4.14
CA LYS A 885 -37.57 -24.13 3.20
C LYS A 885 -37.66 -23.55 1.79
N ASN A 886 -37.89 -22.25 1.63
CA ASN A 886 -37.81 -21.55 0.34
C ASN A 886 -36.37 -21.52 -0.18
N HIS A 887 -35.38 -21.33 0.69
CA HIS A 887 -33.97 -21.38 0.33
C HIS A 887 -33.54 -22.79 -0.07
N GLU A 888 -33.94 -23.81 0.67
CA GLU A 888 -33.71 -25.21 0.30
C GLU A 888 -34.42 -25.58 -1.01
N ALA A 889 -35.67 -25.13 -1.21
CA ALA A 889 -36.40 -25.33 -2.45
C ALA A 889 -35.74 -24.60 -3.63
N GLN A 890 -35.25 -23.36 -3.44
CA GLN A 890 -34.48 -22.64 -4.47
C GLN A 890 -33.15 -23.31 -4.77
N ILE A 891 -32.43 -23.81 -3.75
CA ILE A 891 -31.19 -24.56 -3.95
C ILE A 891 -31.49 -25.87 -4.70
N GLN A 892 -32.60 -26.53 -4.40
CA GLN A 892 -33.01 -27.75 -5.09
C GLN A 892 -33.46 -27.47 -6.53
N GLU A 893 -34.18 -26.37 -6.77
CA GLU A 893 -34.58 -25.90 -8.11
C GLU A 893 -33.35 -25.47 -8.94
N ILE A 894 -32.37 -24.79 -8.34
CA ILE A 894 -31.10 -24.42 -8.99
C ILE A 894 -30.29 -25.68 -9.30
N ARG A 895 -30.21 -26.64 -8.36
CA ARG A 895 -29.54 -27.93 -8.61
C ARG A 895 -30.23 -28.71 -9.72
N GLN A 896 -31.56 -28.70 -9.76
CA GLN A 896 -32.34 -29.39 -10.78
C GLN A 896 -32.23 -28.69 -12.14
N ARG A 897 -32.20 -27.35 -12.19
CA ARG A 897 -31.90 -26.55 -13.40
C ARG A 897 -30.48 -26.76 -13.89
N HIS A 898 -29.51 -26.82 -12.99
CA HIS A 898 -28.12 -27.10 -13.36
C HIS A 898 -27.96 -28.54 -13.84
N ALA A 899 -28.68 -29.50 -13.26
CA ALA A 899 -28.71 -30.88 -13.73
C ALA A 899 -29.37 -31.00 -15.10
N THR A 900 -30.52 -30.34 -15.34
CA THR A 900 -31.17 -30.32 -16.66
C THR A 900 -30.33 -29.57 -17.69
N ALA A 901 -29.70 -28.46 -17.34
CA ALA A 901 -28.77 -27.75 -18.24
C ALA A 901 -27.53 -28.59 -18.56
N LEU A 902 -27.02 -29.38 -17.61
CA LEU A 902 -25.93 -30.33 -17.85
C LEU A 902 -26.38 -31.49 -18.74
N GLU A 903 -27.61 -31.98 -18.58
CA GLU A 903 -28.20 -33.01 -19.44
C GLU A 903 -28.45 -32.48 -20.86
N GLU A 904 -28.98 -31.26 -21.01
CA GLU A 904 -29.14 -30.58 -22.30
C GLU A 904 -27.80 -30.28 -22.96
N LEU A 905 -26.79 -29.82 -22.22
CA LEU A 905 -25.43 -29.63 -22.74
C LEU A 905 -24.78 -30.96 -23.13
N SER A 906 -25.04 -32.03 -22.36
CA SER A 906 -24.55 -33.38 -22.68
C SER A 906 -25.24 -33.94 -23.92
N GLU A 907 -26.55 -33.75 -24.06
CA GLU A 907 -27.30 -34.11 -25.27
C GLU A 907 -26.86 -33.28 -26.46
N GLN A 908 -26.67 -31.96 -26.32
CA GLN A 908 -26.14 -31.10 -27.39
C GLN A 908 -24.72 -31.50 -27.78
N LEU A 909 -23.88 -31.90 -26.83
CA LEU A 909 -22.54 -32.43 -27.08
C LEU A 909 -22.61 -33.77 -27.83
N GLU A 910 -23.54 -34.67 -27.45
CA GLU A 910 -23.75 -35.92 -28.15
C GLU A 910 -24.33 -35.71 -29.56
N GLN A 911 -25.27 -34.78 -29.71
CA GLN A 911 -25.84 -34.37 -30.99
C GLN A 911 -24.77 -33.76 -31.89
N ALA A 912 -23.92 -32.89 -31.35
CA ALA A 912 -22.79 -32.30 -32.06
C ALA A 912 -21.74 -33.36 -32.44
N LYS A 913 -21.47 -34.35 -31.57
CA LYS A 913 -20.59 -35.50 -31.90
C LYS A 913 -21.20 -36.36 -33.00
N ARG A 914 -22.50 -36.63 -32.98
CA ARG A 914 -23.20 -37.34 -34.06
C ARG A 914 -23.20 -36.54 -35.36
N PHE A 915 -23.42 -35.23 -35.29
CA PHE A 915 -23.37 -34.33 -36.45
C PHE A 915 -21.97 -34.27 -37.05
N LYS A 916 -20.93 -34.19 -36.20
CA LYS A 916 -19.52 -34.28 -36.60
C LYS A 916 -19.20 -35.61 -37.26
N ALA A 917 -19.64 -36.73 -36.67
CA ALA A 917 -19.44 -38.06 -37.27
C ALA A 917 -20.15 -38.20 -38.63
N ASN A 918 -21.35 -37.63 -38.77
CA ASN A 918 -22.07 -37.59 -40.05
C ASN A 918 -21.37 -36.70 -41.08
N LEU A 919 -20.83 -35.55 -40.65
CA LEU A 919 -20.04 -34.65 -41.51
C LEU A 919 -18.71 -35.29 -41.92
N GLU A 920 -18.03 -36.03 -41.04
CA GLU A 920 -16.82 -36.79 -41.37
C GLU A 920 -17.13 -37.92 -42.35
N LYS A 921 -18.27 -38.59 -42.20
CA LYS A 921 -18.73 -39.62 -43.14
C LYS A 921 -19.11 -39.03 -44.50
N ASN A 922 -19.79 -37.88 -44.52
CA ASN A 922 -20.09 -37.14 -45.76
C ASN A 922 -18.82 -36.58 -46.41
N LYS A 923 -17.86 -36.11 -45.63
CA LYS A 923 -16.55 -35.66 -46.12
C LYS A 923 -15.79 -36.83 -46.77
N GLN A 924 -15.76 -38.00 -46.13
CA GLN A 924 -15.16 -39.20 -46.73
C GLN A 924 -15.91 -39.63 -47.99
N GLY A 925 -17.25 -39.56 -48.00
CA GLY A 925 -18.06 -39.81 -49.20
C GLY A 925 -17.67 -38.86 -50.34
N LEU A 926 -17.66 -37.55 -50.10
CA LEU A 926 -17.28 -36.54 -51.08
C LEU A 926 -15.80 -36.67 -51.51
N GLU A 927 -14.88 -37.05 -50.63
CA GLU A 927 -13.48 -37.34 -50.99
C GLU A 927 -13.37 -38.58 -51.88
N THR A 928 -14.25 -39.56 -51.69
CA THR A 928 -14.31 -40.76 -52.53
C THR A 928 -14.91 -40.44 -53.89
N ASP A 929 -16.04 -39.72 -53.92
CA ASP A 929 -16.67 -39.23 -55.15
C ASP A 929 -15.74 -38.32 -55.95
N ASN A 930 -14.97 -37.46 -55.29
CA ASN A 930 -13.99 -36.58 -55.95
C ASN A 930 -12.80 -37.38 -56.51
N LYS A 931 -12.39 -38.47 -55.84
CA LYS A 931 -11.40 -39.40 -56.39
C LYS A 931 -11.95 -40.18 -57.59
N GLU A 932 -13.20 -40.62 -57.53
CA GLU A 932 -13.88 -41.31 -58.63
C GLU A 932 -14.08 -40.38 -59.83
N LEU A 933 -14.57 -39.16 -59.62
CA LEU A 933 -14.69 -38.12 -60.65
C LEU A 933 -13.32 -37.73 -61.22
N ALA A 934 -12.28 -37.63 -60.40
CA ALA A 934 -10.91 -37.40 -60.90
C ALA A 934 -10.40 -38.57 -61.75
N CYS A 935 -10.80 -39.80 -61.43
CA CYS A 935 -10.51 -40.99 -62.22
C CYS A 935 -11.29 -40.98 -63.54
N GLU A 936 -12.59 -40.66 -63.51
CA GLU A 936 -13.43 -40.49 -64.70
C GLU A 936 -12.91 -39.38 -65.61
N VAL A 937 -12.48 -38.24 -65.06
CA VAL A 937 -11.86 -37.15 -65.83
C VAL A 937 -10.58 -37.63 -66.50
N LYS A 938 -9.75 -38.44 -65.82
CA LYS A 938 -8.55 -39.05 -66.44
C LYS A 938 -8.92 -40.01 -67.56
N VAL A 939 -9.93 -40.87 -67.36
CA VAL A 939 -10.42 -41.79 -68.38
C VAL A 939 -10.99 -41.02 -69.58
N LEU A 940 -11.79 -39.98 -69.35
CA LEU A 940 -12.34 -39.11 -70.40
C LEU A 940 -11.25 -38.33 -71.13
N GLN A 941 -10.20 -37.87 -70.45
CA GLN A 941 -9.03 -37.25 -71.08
C GLN A 941 -8.27 -38.25 -71.96
N GLN A 942 -8.16 -39.51 -71.53
CA GLN A 942 -7.53 -40.57 -72.31
C GLN A 942 -8.36 -40.95 -73.54
N VAL A 943 -9.68 -41.10 -73.39
CA VAL A 943 -10.63 -41.31 -74.49
C VAL A 943 -10.63 -40.13 -75.47
N LYS A 944 -10.55 -38.89 -74.96
CA LYS A 944 -10.40 -37.68 -75.79
C LYS A 944 -9.09 -37.70 -76.59
N ALA A 945 -7.98 -38.07 -75.95
CA ALA A 945 -6.68 -38.17 -76.62
C ALA A 945 -6.68 -39.26 -77.72
N GLU A 946 -7.30 -40.42 -77.45
CA GLU A 946 -7.47 -41.49 -78.45
C GLU A 946 -8.40 -41.08 -79.59
N SER A 947 -9.49 -40.36 -79.28
CA SER A 947 -10.42 -39.82 -80.28
C SER A 947 -9.76 -38.75 -81.15
N GLU A 948 -8.97 -37.85 -80.56
CA GLU A 948 -8.16 -36.88 -81.30
C GLU A 948 -7.10 -37.56 -82.17
N HIS A 949 -6.49 -38.65 -81.70
CA HIS A 949 -5.54 -39.42 -82.48
C HIS A 949 -6.23 -40.16 -83.64
N LYS A 950 -7.41 -40.76 -83.43
CA LYS A 950 -8.24 -41.35 -84.51
C LYS A 950 -8.70 -40.29 -85.50
N ARG A 951 -9.13 -39.11 -85.03
CA ARG A 951 -9.51 -37.97 -85.88
C ARG A 951 -8.33 -37.52 -86.74
N LYS A 952 -7.13 -37.35 -86.17
CA LYS A 952 -5.92 -37.01 -86.96
C LYS A 952 -5.57 -38.09 -87.98
N LYS A 953 -5.76 -39.38 -87.66
CA LYS A 953 -5.51 -40.49 -88.57
C LYS A 953 -6.55 -40.54 -89.71
N LEU A 954 -7.81 -40.26 -89.40
CA LEU A 954 -8.89 -40.12 -90.38
C LEU A 954 -8.70 -38.87 -91.24
N ASP A 955 -8.31 -37.73 -90.68
CA ASP A 955 -7.96 -36.51 -91.44
C ASP A 955 -6.78 -36.76 -92.38
N ALA A 956 -5.77 -37.53 -91.93
CA ALA A 956 -4.66 -37.94 -92.80
C ALA A 956 -5.12 -38.86 -93.93
N GLN A 957 -6.02 -39.82 -93.65
CA GLN A 957 -6.63 -40.67 -94.69
C GLN A 957 -7.53 -39.87 -95.64
N VAL A 958 -8.26 -38.86 -95.14
CA VAL A 958 -9.07 -37.96 -95.96
C VAL A 958 -8.17 -37.11 -96.84
N GLN A 959 -7.04 -36.60 -96.34
CA GLN A 959 -6.04 -35.90 -97.14
C GLN A 959 -5.39 -36.81 -98.20
N GLU A 960 -5.11 -38.07 -97.86
CA GLU A 960 -4.58 -39.06 -98.81
C GLU A 960 -5.60 -39.45 -99.89
N LEU A 961 -6.88 -39.60 -99.51
CA LEU A 961 -7.99 -39.79 -100.45
C LEU A 961 -8.25 -38.54 -101.29
N HIS A 962 -8.09 -37.33 -100.73
CA HIS A 962 -8.16 -36.08 -101.49
C HIS A 962 -7.01 -35.99 -102.51
N ALA A 963 -5.80 -36.41 -102.12
CA ALA A 963 -4.64 -36.48 -103.01
C ALA A 963 -4.83 -37.54 -104.11
N LYS A 964 -5.37 -38.73 -103.78
CA LYS A 964 -5.73 -39.78 -104.75
C LYS A 964 -6.86 -39.34 -105.67
N LYS A 965 -7.88 -38.62 -105.17
CA LYS A 965 -8.98 -38.07 -105.96
C LYS A 965 -8.49 -36.95 -106.88
N MET A 966 -7.56 -36.10 -106.43
CA MET A 966 -6.85 -35.13 -107.27
C MET A 966 -6.03 -35.82 -108.37
N LEU A 967 -5.32 -36.91 -108.06
CA LEU A 967 -4.59 -37.72 -109.05
C LEU A 967 -5.53 -38.46 -110.03
N GLN A 968 -6.69 -38.92 -109.59
CA GLN A 968 -7.72 -39.51 -110.46
C GLN A 968 -8.40 -38.45 -111.34
N VAL A 969 -8.66 -37.25 -110.83
CA VAL A 969 -9.17 -36.12 -111.62
C VAL A 969 -8.11 -35.65 -112.63
N TRP A 970 -6.83 -35.64 -112.27
CA TRP A 970 -5.73 -35.37 -113.21
C TRP A 970 -5.61 -36.46 -114.29
N SER A 971 -5.74 -37.74 -113.91
CA SER A 971 -5.74 -38.90 -114.81
C SER A 971 -6.96 -38.95 -115.75
N LEU A 972 -8.16 -38.61 -115.25
CA LEU A 972 -9.37 -38.47 -116.07
C LEU A 972 -9.28 -37.26 -116.99
N SER A 973 -8.74 -36.12 -116.53
CA SER A 973 -8.51 -34.95 -117.36
C SER A 973 -7.49 -35.24 -118.48
N PHE A 974 -6.46 -36.06 -118.21
CA PHE A 974 -5.48 -36.49 -119.23
C PHE A 974 -6.05 -37.54 -120.21
N LYS A 975 -6.96 -38.42 -119.75
CA LYS A 975 -7.64 -39.42 -120.62
C LYS A 975 -8.76 -38.81 -121.47
N ILE A 976 -9.45 -37.77 -120.98
CA ILE A 976 -10.47 -37.02 -121.74
C ILE A 976 -9.82 -36.10 -122.79
N HIS A 977 -8.60 -35.58 -122.54
CA HIS A 977 -7.85 -34.84 -123.56
C HIS A 977 -7.23 -35.72 -124.67
N ARG A 978 -6.97 -37.00 -124.40
CA ARG A 978 -6.35 -37.94 -125.37
C ARG A 978 -7.34 -38.72 -126.22
N SER A 979 -8.65 -38.61 -125.94
CA SER A 979 -9.73 -39.30 -126.66
C SER A 979 -10.55 -38.38 -127.60
N PHE A 980 -10.20 -37.10 -127.70
CA PHE A 980 -10.88 -36.11 -128.57
C PHE A 980 -10.13 -35.72 -129.86
N PHE A 981 -8.95 -36.31 -130.14
CA PHE A 981 -8.18 -36.04 -131.36
C PHE A 981 -7.62 -37.33 -132.00
N ARG A 982 -8.48 -38.11 -132.68
CA ARG A 982 -8.11 -38.98 -133.81
C ARG A 982 -9.35 -39.60 -134.48
N ARG A 983 -9.98 -38.85 -135.38
CA ARG A 983 -10.64 -39.35 -136.60
C ARG A 983 -10.79 -38.17 -137.60
N LYS A 984 -9.83 -38.11 -138.54
CA LYS A 984 -9.90 -37.46 -139.86
C LYS A 984 -11.09 -38.06 -140.66
N PRO A 985 -11.65 -37.45 -141.75
CA PRO A 985 -10.86 -36.95 -142.89
C PRO A 985 -11.45 -35.80 -143.78
N ALA A 986 -10.59 -35.36 -144.71
CA ALA A 986 -10.87 -34.91 -146.09
C ALA A 986 -11.52 -33.52 -146.34
N ARG A 987 -10.77 -32.59 -146.94
CA ARG A 987 -10.78 -32.26 -148.40
C ARG A 987 -9.90 -31.04 -148.70
N ASN A 988 -9.17 -31.17 -149.82
CA ASN A 988 -8.47 -30.19 -150.67
C ASN A 988 -7.46 -29.23 -150.06
#